data_AF-A0A7X9MQT6-F1
#
_entry.id   AF-A0A7X9MQT6-F1
#
_cell.length_a   1.000
_cell.length_b   1.000
_cell.length_c   1.000
_cell.angle_alpha   90.00
_cell.angle_beta   90.00
_cell.angle_gamma   90.00
#
_symmetry.space_group_name_H-M   'P 1'
#
loop_
_entity.id
_entity.type
_entity.pdbx_description
1 polymer ?
#
loop_
_entity_poly.entity_id
_entity_poly.type
_entity_poly.pdbx_seq_one_letter_code
_entity_poly.pdbx_strand_id
1 'polypeptide(L)'
;MKKLVVAIVLVISLLSNSFVGAAYASPLETVEKAQIQIENAKKTSIKSPFLSSIIDQTVAKLFMAMLYVVPPASKVEESDEKVIKVVRATYEKLTAKQKKLVDITRLVDAENALMALKAAKEDKKIAAKVVELIDQINKESSAKQYKQAVTVALTEYNKLTDKQKALVTNSAKLTIEAADLKAAEQEAAKITPSAIGELVEGDILVNKISALIGEDYTVTLLSTPEGMVVDGKIVQPEIGQSDKSGTVVMLLTRTDGTKVEHSIELTVKAKVNLDKGLSQISLFKDSTSSKIDFTTISNFALKNKETNKIYNVGTTPNNQKNVYQMKDLPTGTYTIEFNAPDVFQVHSIQLGDSYKETIYDPASNPLVITKDKTTYVKIILKSEITLQEIKPLENLTVPYDISYDDFVAALPKQGKIVDSRGQEHTVPLKWDVRPFQFENYTKPGTRTLSSEFFNLPLEVSNSTPAQRLEMTIQVIFPEPEKSNSHISLYKDSTSSMNKIDFTNISNFSLKNKKTNKVYQVGTTPSNQKHVYQMKDIPEGSYTIHFDTSDSMSVSHIELGEAYKETIYNADTNPLVITKGKTAYVKIVVSSEVTLETISPLETLTVPADITYDDFLAQLPKQTTIIDSDGEVHTVAITWDVRPFQFTSYKKPGTVSLTSQFFKLPIEVSNSTPAQRLEVGLQVVFAAPDAPDAVEEEEL
;
A
#
# COMPACT_ATOMS: atom_id res chain seq x y z
N MET A 1 -57.87 -98.72 -53.60
CA MET A 1 -58.71 -98.27 -52.46
C MET A 1 -58.22 -96.98 -51.79
N LYS A 2 -56.91 -96.80 -51.59
CA LYS A 2 -56.40 -95.56 -50.98
C LYS A 2 -56.85 -94.25 -51.69
N LYS A 3 -57.07 -94.22 -53.03
CA LYS A 3 -57.46 -92.99 -53.78
C LYS A 3 -58.92 -92.51 -53.63
N LEU A 4 -59.91 -93.40 -53.62
CA LEU A 4 -61.33 -93.03 -53.42
C LEU A 4 -61.56 -92.57 -51.99
N VAL A 5 -60.92 -93.27 -51.05
CA VAL A 5 -60.91 -92.90 -49.64
C VAL A 5 -60.23 -91.53 -49.51
N VAL A 6 -59.12 -91.28 -50.22
CA VAL A 6 -58.51 -89.93 -50.26
C VAL A 6 -59.45 -88.86 -50.83
N ALA A 7 -60.24 -89.12 -51.88
CA ALA A 7 -61.14 -88.11 -52.51
C ALA A 7 -62.39 -87.81 -51.68
N ILE A 8 -62.98 -88.83 -51.06
CA ILE A 8 -64.08 -88.68 -50.10
C ILE A 8 -63.56 -87.99 -48.84
N VAL A 9 -62.39 -88.40 -48.35
CA VAL A 9 -61.69 -87.70 -47.27
C VAL A 9 -61.34 -86.28 -47.69
N LEU A 10 -61.10 -85.96 -48.98
CA LEU A 10 -60.81 -84.61 -49.46
C LEU A 10 -62.06 -83.70 -49.45
N VAL A 11 -63.19 -84.16 -49.98
CA VAL A 11 -64.46 -83.39 -49.98
C VAL A 11 -64.98 -83.24 -48.55
N ILE A 12 -64.90 -84.30 -47.75
CA ILE A 12 -65.22 -84.24 -46.33
C ILE A 12 -64.21 -83.37 -45.59
N SER A 13 -62.93 -83.36 -45.97
CA SER A 13 -61.92 -82.44 -45.39
C SER A 13 -62.18 -80.98 -45.74
N LEU A 14 -62.67 -80.71 -46.96
CA LEU A 14 -63.08 -79.38 -47.40
C LEU A 14 -64.34 -78.91 -46.66
N LEU A 15 -65.17 -79.85 -46.20
CA LEU A 15 -66.34 -79.60 -45.34
C LEU A 15 -65.98 -79.55 -43.84
N SER A 16 -64.92 -80.25 -43.40
CA SER A 16 -64.56 -80.45 -41.99
C SER A 16 -63.42 -79.55 -41.51
N ASN A 17 -62.61 -78.97 -42.40
CA ASN A 17 -62.03 -77.64 -42.18
C ASN A 17 -63.12 -76.59 -42.38
N SER A 18 -64.20 -76.80 -41.64
CA SER A 18 -65.17 -75.79 -41.32
C SER A 18 -64.41 -74.63 -40.72
N PHE A 19 -64.97 -73.44 -40.89
CA PHE A 19 -64.58 -72.17 -40.28
C PHE A 19 -64.59 -72.24 -38.72
N VAL A 20 -64.20 -73.33 -38.10
CA VAL A 20 -64.09 -73.53 -36.66
C VAL A 20 -62.77 -72.98 -36.13
N GLY A 21 -61.83 -72.66 -37.03
CA GLY A 21 -60.75 -71.69 -36.79
C GLY A 21 -61.14 -70.23 -37.08
N ALA A 22 -62.42 -69.90 -37.33
CA ALA A 22 -62.89 -68.52 -37.51
C ALA A 22 -62.74 -67.65 -36.27
N ALA A 23 -62.32 -68.21 -35.14
CA ALA A 23 -61.85 -67.40 -34.03
C ALA A 23 -60.59 -66.58 -34.40
N TYR A 24 -59.89 -66.93 -35.49
CA TYR A 24 -58.62 -66.30 -35.89
C TYR A 24 -58.50 -65.90 -37.38
N ALA A 25 -59.37 -66.36 -38.29
CA ALA A 25 -59.31 -65.90 -39.68
C ALA A 25 -59.90 -64.48 -39.82
N SER A 26 -59.20 -63.57 -40.51
CA SER A 26 -59.70 -62.21 -40.68
C SER A 26 -61.04 -62.19 -41.45
N PRO A 27 -61.89 -61.16 -41.26
CA PRO A 27 -63.11 -60.98 -42.05
C PRO A 27 -62.91 -61.14 -43.56
N LEU A 28 -61.87 -60.51 -44.12
CA LEU A 28 -61.58 -60.59 -45.55
C LEU A 28 -61.04 -61.95 -45.96
N GLU A 29 -60.14 -62.58 -45.19
CA GLU A 29 -59.71 -63.95 -45.50
C GLU A 29 -60.85 -64.95 -45.35
N THR A 30 -61.79 -64.71 -44.43
CA THR A 30 -63.01 -65.49 -44.31
C THR A 30 -63.82 -65.34 -45.58
N VAL A 31 -63.98 -64.10 -46.05
CA VAL A 31 -64.62 -63.79 -47.31
C VAL A 31 -63.84 -64.35 -48.50
N GLU A 32 -62.51 -64.37 -48.52
CA GLU A 32 -61.69 -64.84 -49.65
C GLU A 32 -61.49 -66.35 -49.64
N LYS A 33 -61.36 -67.00 -48.49
CA LYS A 33 -61.40 -68.46 -48.37
C LYS A 33 -62.81 -68.95 -48.66
N ALA A 34 -63.85 -68.26 -48.20
CA ALA A 34 -65.21 -68.55 -48.64
C ALA A 34 -65.35 -68.28 -50.14
N GLN A 35 -64.72 -67.25 -50.71
CA GLN A 35 -64.75 -66.97 -52.15
C GLN A 35 -63.96 -68.01 -52.94
N ILE A 36 -62.79 -68.45 -52.47
CA ILE A 36 -61.94 -69.49 -53.06
C ILE A 36 -62.59 -70.86 -52.88
N GLN A 37 -63.26 -71.14 -51.77
CA GLN A 37 -64.09 -72.34 -51.61
C GLN A 37 -65.31 -72.28 -52.52
N ILE A 38 -65.97 -71.12 -52.65
CA ILE A 38 -67.02 -70.90 -53.64
C ILE A 38 -66.46 -71.11 -55.05
N GLU A 39 -65.27 -70.61 -55.37
CA GLU A 39 -64.63 -70.71 -56.68
C GLU A 39 -64.09 -72.12 -56.96
N ASN A 40 -63.52 -72.82 -55.98
CA ASN A 40 -63.05 -74.21 -56.07
C ASN A 40 -64.24 -75.17 -56.12
N ALA A 41 -65.29 -74.94 -55.34
CA ALA A 41 -66.55 -75.68 -55.43
C ALA A 41 -67.17 -75.50 -56.82
N LYS A 42 -67.17 -74.27 -57.37
CA LYS A 42 -67.59 -73.99 -58.75
C LYS A 42 -66.71 -74.65 -59.82
N LYS A 43 -65.38 -74.77 -59.59
CA LYS A 43 -64.40 -75.34 -60.55
C LYS A 43 -64.36 -76.86 -60.57
N THR A 44 -64.90 -77.54 -59.55
CA THR A 44 -64.89 -79.00 -59.51
C THR A 44 -65.91 -79.54 -60.52
N SER A 45 -65.45 -80.01 -61.68
CA SER A 45 -66.35 -80.55 -62.71
C SER A 45 -66.73 -82.01 -62.39
N ILE A 46 -68.01 -82.25 -62.10
CA ILE A 46 -68.58 -83.58 -61.82
C ILE A 46 -69.92 -83.74 -62.56
N LYS A 47 -70.11 -84.80 -63.36
CA LYS A 47 -71.28 -85.00 -64.27
C LYS A 47 -72.59 -85.48 -63.60
N SER A 48 -72.87 -85.14 -62.33
CA SER A 48 -74.12 -85.56 -61.64
C SER A 48 -74.98 -84.37 -61.18
N PRO A 49 -76.28 -84.27 -61.53
CA PRO A 49 -77.16 -83.15 -61.16
C PRO A 49 -77.36 -83.02 -59.65
N PHE A 50 -77.49 -84.17 -58.98
CA PHE A 50 -77.68 -84.23 -57.54
C PHE A 50 -76.50 -83.57 -56.81
N LEU A 51 -75.27 -83.81 -57.27
CA LEU A 51 -74.08 -83.15 -56.74
C LEU A 51 -74.06 -81.63 -57.05
N SER A 52 -74.69 -81.17 -58.13
CA SER A 52 -74.72 -79.75 -58.53
C SER A 52 -75.63 -78.88 -57.68
N SER A 53 -76.85 -79.32 -57.34
CA SER A 53 -77.73 -78.55 -56.43
C SER A 53 -77.11 -78.44 -55.04
N ILE A 54 -76.40 -79.49 -54.62
CA ILE A 54 -75.64 -79.50 -53.37
C ILE A 54 -74.55 -78.42 -53.42
N ILE A 55 -73.87 -78.24 -54.56
CA ILE A 55 -72.90 -77.15 -54.74
C ILE A 55 -73.55 -75.75 -54.66
N ASP A 56 -74.71 -75.49 -55.29
CA ASP A 56 -75.36 -74.16 -55.27
C ASP A 56 -75.80 -73.71 -53.88
N GLN A 57 -76.42 -74.61 -53.11
CA GLN A 57 -76.77 -74.33 -51.72
C GLN A 57 -75.53 -74.16 -50.85
N THR A 58 -74.47 -74.93 -51.14
CA THR A 58 -73.17 -74.76 -50.49
C THR A 58 -72.62 -73.37 -50.80
N VAL A 59 -72.70 -72.90 -52.04
CA VAL A 59 -72.25 -71.55 -52.44
C VAL A 59 -73.07 -70.44 -51.79
N ALA A 60 -74.41 -70.52 -51.75
CA ALA A 60 -75.25 -69.51 -51.10
C ALA A 60 -75.05 -69.44 -49.58
N LYS A 61 -74.88 -70.60 -48.92
CA LYS A 61 -74.52 -70.68 -47.50
C LYS A 61 -73.14 -70.08 -47.24
N LEU A 62 -72.16 -70.39 -48.10
CA LEU A 62 -70.84 -69.76 -48.05
C LEU A 62 -70.94 -68.25 -48.25
N PHE A 63 -71.87 -67.73 -49.07
CA PHE A 63 -72.08 -66.29 -49.25
C PHE A 63 -72.82 -65.61 -48.08
N MET A 64 -73.86 -66.23 -47.51
CA MET A 64 -74.50 -65.72 -46.29
C MET A 64 -73.50 -65.66 -45.12
N ALA A 65 -72.57 -66.62 -45.08
CA ALA A 65 -71.43 -66.56 -44.18
C ALA A 65 -70.55 -65.33 -44.44
N MET A 66 -70.40 -64.87 -45.70
CA MET A 66 -69.74 -63.59 -46.01
C MET A 66 -70.54 -62.36 -45.53
N LEU A 67 -71.88 -62.37 -45.63
CA LEU A 67 -72.73 -61.24 -45.17
C LEU A 67 -72.74 -61.09 -43.65
N TYR A 68 -72.68 -62.21 -42.92
CA TYR A 68 -72.55 -62.20 -41.46
C TYR A 68 -71.30 -61.44 -41.00
N VAL A 69 -70.29 -61.43 -41.86
CA VAL A 69 -68.98 -60.79 -41.67
C VAL A 69 -69.01 -59.28 -42.01
N VAL A 70 -70.07 -58.75 -42.64
CA VAL A 70 -70.27 -57.29 -42.84
C VAL A 70 -70.65 -56.64 -41.50
N PRO A 71 -70.08 -55.50 -41.07
CA PRO A 71 -70.40 -54.87 -39.78
C PRO A 71 -71.85 -54.31 -39.72
N PRO A 72 -72.44 -54.16 -38.52
CA PRO A 72 -73.65 -53.33 -38.34
C PRO A 72 -73.31 -51.83 -38.43
N ALA A 73 -74.27 -50.98 -38.81
CA ALA A 73 -74.07 -49.53 -39.05
C ALA A 73 -73.33 -48.78 -37.93
N SER A 74 -73.63 -49.09 -36.67
CA SER A 74 -72.98 -48.48 -35.49
C SER A 74 -71.52 -48.91 -35.27
N LYS A 75 -71.05 -49.89 -36.05
CA LYS A 75 -69.70 -50.47 -36.01
C LYS A 75 -68.99 -50.38 -37.37
N VAL A 76 -69.54 -49.63 -38.32
CA VAL A 76 -68.89 -49.46 -39.63
C VAL A 76 -67.61 -48.67 -39.49
N GLU A 77 -66.53 -49.25 -40.00
CA GLU A 77 -65.23 -48.62 -40.14
C GLU A 77 -64.85 -48.49 -41.62
N GLU A 78 -63.77 -47.79 -41.94
CA GLU A 78 -63.30 -47.68 -43.34
C GLU A 78 -62.67 -48.96 -43.87
N SER A 79 -62.08 -49.77 -43.00
CA SER A 79 -61.49 -51.07 -43.34
C SER A 79 -62.54 -52.03 -43.91
N ASP A 80 -63.78 -51.89 -43.45
CA ASP A 80 -64.93 -52.62 -43.95
C ASP A 80 -65.26 -52.27 -45.40
N GLU A 81 -64.73 -51.18 -45.96
CA GLU A 81 -65.02 -50.76 -47.33
C GLU A 81 -64.71 -51.87 -48.35
N LYS A 82 -63.64 -52.67 -48.17
CA LYS A 82 -63.33 -53.78 -49.08
C LYS A 82 -64.19 -55.01 -48.85
N VAL A 83 -64.51 -55.34 -47.59
CA VAL A 83 -65.46 -56.42 -47.29
C VAL A 83 -66.83 -56.05 -47.85
N ILE A 84 -67.33 -54.86 -47.53
CA ILE A 84 -68.55 -54.26 -48.08
C ILE A 84 -68.50 -54.32 -49.62
N LYS A 85 -67.39 -53.95 -50.27
CA LYS A 85 -67.23 -54.01 -51.74
C LYS A 85 -67.06 -55.41 -52.34
N VAL A 86 -66.34 -56.35 -51.71
CA VAL A 86 -66.10 -57.72 -52.22
C VAL A 86 -67.29 -58.61 -51.94
N VAL A 87 -67.94 -58.45 -50.79
CA VAL A 87 -69.26 -59.04 -50.53
C VAL A 87 -70.24 -58.49 -51.54
N ARG A 88 -70.25 -57.18 -51.80
CA ARG A 88 -71.04 -56.58 -52.90
C ARG A 88 -70.67 -57.17 -54.27
N ALA A 89 -69.40 -57.31 -54.63
CA ALA A 89 -68.99 -57.79 -55.95
C ALA A 89 -69.14 -59.32 -56.14
N THR A 90 -68.94 -60.11 -55.08
CA THR A 90 -69.17 -61.55 -55.06
C THR A 90 -70.64 -61.84 -55.11
N TYR A 91 -71.44 -61.08 -54.34
CA TYR A 91 -72.88 -61.02 -54.51
C TYR A 91 -73.18 -60.81 -55.98
N GLU A 92 -72.59 -59.79 -56.61
CA GLU A 92 -72.83 -59.51 -58.03
C GLU A 92 -72.50 -60.66 -58.98
N LYS A 93 -71.49 -61.49 -58.69
CA LYS A 93 -71.06 -62.66 -59.48
C LYS A 93 -71.83 -63.96 -59.18
N LEU A 94 -72.69 -63.99 -58.17
CA LEU A 94 -73.60 -65.12 -57.94
C LEU A 94 -74.64 -65.21 -59.05
N THR A 95 -75.12 -66.42 -59.36
CA THR A 95 -76.20 -66.59 -60.35
C THR A 95 -77.52 -66.08 -59.80
N ALA A 96 -78.50 -65.79 -60.67
CA ALA A 96 -79.81 -65.32 -60.24
C ALA A 96 -80.51 -66.29 -59.25
N LYS A 97 -80.30 -67.60 -59.42
CA LYS A 97 -80.84 -68.61 -58.49
C LYS A 97 -80.14 -68.56 -57.12
N GLN A 98 -78.83 -68.31 -57.08
CA GLN A 98 -78.06 -68.15 -55.84
C GLN A 98 -78.37 -66.82 -55.12
N LYS A 99 -78.50 -65.68 -55.83
CA LYS A 99 -78.84 -64.35 -55.25
C LYS A 99 -80.22 -64.29 -54.59
N LYS A 100 -81.23 -64.98 -55.15
CA LYS A 100 -82.58 -65.04 -54.55
C LYS A 100 -82.62 -65.72 -53.18
N LEU A 101 -81.54 -66.38 -52.78
CA LEU A 101 -81.42 -67.12 -51.53
C LEU A 101 -80.73 -66.32 -50.40
N VAL A 102 -80.43 -65.02 -50.57
CA VAL A 102 -79.65 -64.18 -49.62
C VAL A 102 -80.24 -62.76 -49.39
N ASP A 103 -80.11 -62.15 -48.18
CA ASP A 103 -80.61 -60.78 -47.79
C ASP A 103 -79.44 -59.79 -47.56
N ILE A 104 -79.59 -58.54 -48.03
CA ILE A 104 -78.53 -57.53 -48.04
C ILE A 104 -78.84 -56.24 -47.25
N THR A 105 -79.90 -56.13 -46.44
CA THR A 105 -80.23 -54.89 -45.68
C THR A 105 -79.05 -54.35 -44.87
N ARG A 106 -78.36 -55.26 -44.17
CA ARG A 106 -77.15 -54.98 -43.39
C ARG A 106 -76.05 -54.32 -44.21
N LEU A 107 -76.01 -54.58 -45.52
CA LEU A 107 -75.06 -53.98 -46.45
C LEU A 107 -75.39 -52.50 -46.73
N VAL A 108 -76.66 -52.12 -46.82
CA VAL A 108 -77.11 -50.75 -47.13
C VAL A 108 -76.96 -49.80 -45.94
N ASP A 109 -77.34 -50.23 -44.73
CA ASP A 109 -77.12 -49.42 -43.54
C ASP A 109 -75.63 -49.19 -43.30
N ALA A 110 -74.81 -50.19 -43.64
CA ALA A 110 -73.38 -50.06 -43.60
C ALA A 110 -72.87 -48.98 -44.59
N GLU A 111 -73.48 -48.86 -45.77
CA GLU A 111 -73.13 -47.83 -46.78
C GLU A 111 -73.46 -46.39 -46.31
N ASN A 112 -74.59 -46.16 -45.65
CA ASN A 112 -74.97 -44.83 -45.14
C ASN A 112 -74.12 -44.38 -43.95
N ALA A 113 -73.86 -45.28 -43.00
CA ALA A 113 -72.95 -45.00 -41.89
C ALA A 113 -71.55 -44.66 -42.41
N LEU A 114 -71.10 -45.33 -43.47
CA LEU A 114 -69.85 -45.01 -44.15
C LEU A 114 -69.86 -43.58 -44.73
N MET A 115 -70.98 -43.08 -45.24
CA MET A 115 -71.10 -41.71 -45.78
C MET A 115 -71.07 -40.63 -44.69
N ALA A 116 -71.78 -40.82 -43.57
CA ALA A 116 -71.72 -39.89 -42.44
C ALA A 116 -70.32 -39.90 -41.78
N LEU A 117 -69.71 -41.07 -41.69
CA LEU A 117 -68.30 -41.22 -41.28
C LEU A 117 -67.38 -40.40 -42.19
N LYS A 118 -67.61 -40.41 -43.51
CA LYS A 118 -66.87 -39.59 -44.49
C LYS A 118 -67.09 -38.07 -44.30
N ALA A 119 -68.31 -37.61 -44.02
CA ALA A 119 -68.57 -36.19 -43.77
C ALA A 119 -67.94 -35.68 -42.47
N ALA A 120 -68.05 -36.44 -41.37
CA ALA A 120 -67.37 -36.13 -40.12
C ALA A 120 -65.84 -36.15 -40.28
N LYS A 121 -65.32 -37.00 -41.19
CA LYS A 121 -63.91 -36.97 -41.59
C LYS A 121 -63.54 -35.68 -42.34
N GLU A 122 -64.42 -35.14 -43.19
CA GLU A 122 -64.17 -33.87 -43.88
C GLU A 122 -64.20 -32.66 -42.93
N ASP A 123 -65.14 -32.60 -41.97
CA ASP A 123 -65.12 -31.55 -40.94
C ASP A 123 -63.86 -31.65 -40.06
N LYS A 124 -63.48 -32.87 -39.67
CA LYS A 124 -62.20 -33.12 -38.99
C LYS A 124 -61.02 -32.69 -39.86
N LYS A 125 -61.09 -32.86 -41.18
CA LYS A 125 -60.03 -32.43 -42.10
C LYS A 125 -59.96 -30.91 -42.25
N ILE A 126 -61.08 -30.20 -42.29
CA ILE A 126 -61.12 -28.73 -42.32
C ILE A 126 -60.57 -28.15 -41.02
N ALA A 127 -61.01 -28.68 -39.87
CA ALA A 127 -60.45 -28.32 -38.59
C ALA A 127 -58.97 -28.70 -38.50
N ALA A 128 -58.58 -29.87 -39.02
CA ALA A 128 -57.19 -30.32 -39.05
C ALA A 128 -56.28 -29.36 -39.84
N LYS A 129 -56.76 -28.74 -40.93
CA LYS A 129 -55.98 -27.70 -41.64
C LYS A 129 -55.67 -26.50 -40.74
N VAL A 130 -56.63 -26.06 -39.92
CA VAL A 130 -56.40 -24.96 -38.98
C VAL A 130 -55.54 -25.41 -37.80
N VAL A 131 -55.71 -26.65 -37.32
CA VAL A 131 -54.81 -27.26 -36.33
C VAL A 131 -53.38 -27.27 -36.86
N GLU A 132 -53.16 -27.70 -38.10
CA GLU A 132 -51.85 -27.69 -38.78
C GLU A 132 -51.28 -26.27 -38.90
N LEU A 133 -52.09 -25.27 -39.26
CA LEU A 133 -51.65 -23.87 -39.29
C LEU A 133 -51.23 -23.36 -37.91
N ILE A 134 -51.95 -23.74 -36.86
CA ILE A 134 -51.60 -23.38 -35.46
C ILE A 134 -50.36 -24.16 -35.01
N ASP A 135 -50.18 -25.41 -35.44
CA ASP A 135 -49.00 -26.21 -35.14
C ASP A 135 -47.76 -25.67 -35.85
N GLN A 136 -47.93 -25.09 -37.05
CA GLN A 136 -46.88 -24.38 -37.79
C GLN A 136 -46.46 -23.06 -37.14
N ILE A 137 -47.22 -22.53 -36.18
CA ILE A 137 -46.76 -21.41 -35.36
C ILE A 137 -45.56 -21.87 -34.56
N ASN A 138 -44.40 -21.34 -34.95
CA ASN A 138 -43.12 -21.65 -34.35
C ASN A 138 -42.41 -20.35 -34.00
N LYS A 139 -42.27 -20.09 -32.68
CA LYS A 139 -41.54 -18.93 -32.15
C LYS A 139 -40.08 -18.89 -32.62
N GLU A 140 -39.51 -20.03 -33.01
CA GLU A 140 -38.14 -20.08 -33.52
C GLU A 140 -37.96 -19.63 -34.97
N SER A 141 -39.05 -19.50 -35.74
CA SER A 141 -39.00 -18.94 -37.09
C SER A 141 -38.58 -17.45 -37.09
N SER A 142 -38.36 -16.86 -38.27
CA SER A 142 -38.05 -15.43 -38.33
C SER A 142 -39.23 -14.62 -37.79
N ALA A 143 -38.97 -13.45 -37.19
CA ALA A 143 -40.04 -12.60 -36.63
C ALA A 143 -41.16 -12.33 -37.63
N LYS A 144 -40.80 -12.06 -38.88
CA LYS A 144 -41.75 -11.89 -39.99
C LYS A 144 -42.58 -13.15 -40.24
N GLN A 145 -41.94 -14.33 -40.30
CA GLN A 145 -42.63 -15.60 -40.51
C GLN A 145 -43.54 -15.96 -39.34
N TYR A 146 -43.08 -15.80 -38.10
CA TYR A 146 -43.87 -16.02 -36.89
C TYR A 146 -45.10 -15.13 -36.88
N LYS A 147 -44.93 -13.80 -37.06
CA LYS A 147 -46.03 -12.84 -37.15
C LYS A 147 -47.02 -13.21 -38.24
N GLN A 148 -46.53 -13.60 -39.41
CA GLN A 148 -47.39 -14.04 -40.51
C GLN A 148 -48.16 -15.32 -40.16
N ALA A 149 -47.51 -16.32 -39.58
CA ALA A 149 -48.12 -17.60 -39.20
C ALA A 149 -49.25 -17.39 -38.17
N VAL A 150 -48.99 -16.62 -37.11
CA VAL A 150 -50.00 -16.26 -36.10
C VAL A 150 -51.17 -15.52 -36.74
N THR A 151 -50.91 -14.53 -37.59
CA THR A 151 -51.95 -13.73 -38.25
C THR A 151 -52.81 -14.57 -39.20
N VAL A 152 -52.19 -15.45 -39.99
CA VAL A 152 -52.88 -16.35 -40.92
C VAL A 152 -53.74 -17.36 -40.16
N ALA A 153 -53.16 -18.03 -39.15
CA ALA A 153 -53.88 -18.99 -38.33
C ALA A 153 -55.09 -18.34 -37.61
N LEU A 154 -54.91 -17.13 -37.07
CA LEU A 154 -55.99 -16.38 -36.44
C LEU A 154 -57.10 -16.02 -37.42
N THR A 155 -56.73 -15.60 -38.63
CA THR A 155 -57.68 -15.26 -39.70
C THR A 155 -58.49 -16.48 -40.14
N GLU A 156 -57.84 -17.61 -40.41
CA GLU A 156 -58.52 -18.85 -40.82
C GLU A 156 -59.36 -19.46 -39.71
N TYR A 157 -58.85 -19.46 -38.48
CA TYR A 157 -59.62 -19.90 -37.31
C TYR A 157 -60.91 -19.10 -37.16
N ASN A 158 -60.85 -17.77 -37.36
CA ASN A 158 -62.03 -16.91 -37.24
C ASN A 158 -63.11 -17.21 -38.31
N LYS A 159 -62.73 -17.72 -39.49
CA LYS A 159 -63.66 -18.12 -40.58
C LYS A 159 -64.43 -19.41 -40.30
N LEU A 160 -63.95 -20.26 -39.38
CA LEU A 160 -64.58 -21.55 -39.08
C LEU A 160 -65.97 -21.40 -38.45
N THR A 161 -66.84 -22.39 -38.70
CA THR A 161 -68.12 -22.55 -37.99
C THR A 161 -67.89 -23.03 -36.56
N ASP A 162 -68.88 -22.89 -35.67
CA ASP A 162 -68.74 -23.30 -34.26
C ASP A 162 -68.46 -24.79 -34.09
N LYS A 163 -69.10 -25.65 -34.91
CA LYS A 163 -68.85 -27.10 -34.91
C LYS A 163 -67.40 -27.42 -35.31
N GLN A 164 -66.84 -26.70 -36.27
CA GLN A 164 -65.46 -26.89 -36.71
C GLN A 164 -64.46 -26.29 -35.72
N LYS A 165 -64.75 -25.11 -35.12
CA LYS A 165 -63.93 -24.51 -34.06
C LYS A 165 -63.81 -25.42 -32.84
N ALA A 166 -64.91 -26.09 -32.45
CA ALA A 166 -64.90 -27.07 -31.36
C ALA A 166 -63.97 -28.29 -31.63
N LEU A 167 -63.66 -28.57 -32.91
CA LEU A 167 -62.72 -29.62 -33.30
C LEU A 167 -61.26 -29.13 -33.36
N VAL A 168 -60.99 -27.83 -33.24
CA VAL A 168 -59.63 -27.27 -33.20
C VAL A 168 -59.12 -27.30 -31.76
N THR A 169 -58.45 -28.41 -31.42
CA THR A 169 -58.04 -28.72 -30.05
C THR A 169 -56.92 -27.84 -29.50
N ASN A 170 -56.13 -27.19 -30.37
CA ASN A 170 -54.99 -26.36 -30.02
C ASN A 170 -55.28 -24.83 -30.07
N SER A 171 -56.54 -24.42 -30.08
CA SER A 171 -56.95 -23.01 -30.12
C SER A 171 -56.40 -22.15 -28.96
N ALA A 172 -56.14 -22.76 -27.80
CA ALA A 172 -55.48 -22.10 -26.67
C ALA A 172 -54.06 -21.62 -27.01
N LYS A 173 -53.29 -22.42 -27.76
CA LYS A 173 -51.96 -22.03 -28.26
C LYS A 173 -52.08 -20.75 -29.07
N LEU A 174 -52.98 -20.73 -30.06
CA LEU A 174 -53.21 -19.56 -30.91
C LEU A 174 -53.55 -18.29 -30.11
N THR A 175 -54.33 -18.41 -29.03
CA THR A 175 -54.67 -17.27 -28.16
C THR A 175 -53.46 -16.73 -27.42
N ILE A 176 -52.62 -17.60 -26.86
CA ILE A 176 -51.39 -17.22 -26.15
C ILE A 176 -50.41 -16.55 -27.13
N GLU A 177 -50.12 -17.20 -28.25
CA GLU A 177 -49.18 -16.71 -29.27
C GLU A 177 -49.60 -15.34 -29.83
N ALA A 178 -50.91 -15.13 -30.02
CA ALA A 178 -51.45 -13.83 -30.45
C ALA A 178 -51.32 -12.73 -29.38
N ALA A 179 -51.51 -13.08 -28.10
CA ALA A 179 -51.32 -12.13 -27.00
C ALA A 179 -49.85 -11.77 -26.79
N ASP A 180 -48.97 -12.75 -26.85
CA ASP A 180 -47.51 -12.59 -26.73
C ASP A 180 -46.97 -11.69 -27.84
N LEU A 181 -47.37 -11.95 -29.10
CA LEU A 181 -46.99 -11.13 -30.24
C LEU A 181 -47.43 -9.68 -30.05
N LYS A 182 -48.68 -9.46 -29.62
CA LYS A 182 -49.21 -8.10 -29.37
C LYS A 182 -48.47 -7.37 -28.26
N ALA A 183 -48.12 -8.05 -27.17
CA ALA A 183 -47.35 -7.47 -26.07
C ALA A 183 -45.93 -7.09 -26.54
N ALA A 184 -45.27 -7.96 -27.29
CA ALA A 184 -43.94 -7.69 -27.84
C ALA A 184 -43.95 -6.50 -28.82
N GLU A 185 -44.98 -6.36 -29.66
CA GLU A 185 -45.15 -5.20 -30.54
C GLU A 185 -45.36 -3.88 -29.77
N GLN A 186 -46.08 -3.92 -28.64
CA GLN A 186 -46.26 -2.74 -27.79
C GLN A 186 -44.97 -2.32 -27.07
N GLU A 187 -44.17 -3.27 -26.59
CA GLU A 187 -42.87 -2.98 -25.98
C GLU A 187 -41.87 -2.44 -27.02
N ALA A 188 -41.81 -3.04 -28.21
CA ALA A 188 -40.99 -2.53 -29.31
C ALA A 188 -41.36 -1.08 -29.67
N ALA A 189 -42.64 -0.72 -29.63
CA ALA A 189 -43.10 0.64 -29.92
C ALA A 189 -42.62 1.71 -28.93
N LYS A 190 -42.19 1.33 -27.71
CA LYS A 190 -41.59 2.28 -26.74
C LYS A 190 -40.21 2.77 -27.20
N ILE A 191 -39.54 2.00 -28.05
CA ILE A 191 -38.22 2.33 -28.57
C ILE A 191 -38.39 3.43 -29.61
N THR A 192 -38.19 4.66 -29.16
CA THR A 192 -38.24 5.87 -29.98
C THR A 192 -36.88 6.57 -29.93
N PRO A 193 -36.53 7.38 -30.96
CA PRO A 193 -35.28 8.14 -30.95
C PRO A 193 -35.14 9.01 -29.69
N SER A 194 -36.24 9.64 -29.25
CA SER A 194 -36.28 10.46 -28.04
C SER A 194 -36.00 9.66 -26.77
N ALA A 195 -36.47 8.42 -26.68
CA ALA A 195 -36.25 7.56 -25.50
C ALA A 195 -34.82 6.99 -25.44
N ILE A 196 -34.19 6.73 -26.59
CA ILE A 196 -32.80 6.27 -26.67
C ILE A 196 -31.81 7.37 -26.27
N GLY A 197 -32.20 8.64 -26.49
CA GLY A 197 -31.38 9.80 -26.21
C GLY A 197 -30.23 9.97 -27.22
N GLU A 198 -29.31 10.87 -26.90
CA GLU A 198 -28.17 11.15 -27.77
C GLU A 198 -27.15 10.00 -27.76
N LEU A 199 -26.65 9.63 -28.94
CA LEU A 199 -25.66 8.57 -29.13
C LEU A 199 -24.25 9.15 -29.14
N VAL A 200 -23.37 8.65 -28.27
CA VAL A 200 -21.97 9.08 -28.20
C VAL A 200 -21.01 7.95 -28.58
N GLU A 201 -19.79 8.32 -28.99
CA GLU A 201 -18.76 7.34 -29.36
C GLU A 201 -18.51 6.34 -28.22
N GLY A 202 -18.46 5.05 -28.59
CA GLY A 202 -18.22 3.96 -27.63
C GLY A 202 -19.46 3.46 -26.91
N ASP A 203 -20.62 4.13 -27.04
CA ASP A 203 -21.89 3.60 -26.56
C ASP A 203 -22.19 2.27 -27.25
N ILE A 204 -22.70 1.31 -26.47
CA ILE A 204 -23.23 0.06 -27.02
C ILE A 204 -24.74 0.27 -27.23
N LEU A 205 -25.16 0.46 -28.48
CA LEU A 205 -26.55 0.78 -28.83
C LEU A 205 -27.54 -0.26 -28.28
N VAL A 206 -27.14 -1.53 -28.35
CA VAL A 206 -27.90 -2.67 -27.85
C VAL A 206 -28.17 -2.56 -26.34
N ASN A 207 -27.20 -2.07 -25.55
CA ASN A 207 -27.38 -1.91 -24.10
C ASN A 207 -28.37 -0.80 -23.77
N LYS A 208 -28.32 0.32 -24.50
CA LYS A 208 -29.29 1.41 -24.35
C LYS A 208 -30.71 0.97 -24.67
N ILE A 209 -30.89 0.19 -25.74
CA ILE A 209 -32.20 -0.36 -26.10
C ILE A 209 -32.66 -1.38 -25.05
N SER A 210 -31.78 -2.28 -24.60
CA SER A 210 -32.11 -3.28 -23.58
C SER A 210 -32.58 -2.63 -22.27
N ALA A 211 -31.98 -1.51 -21.87
CA ALA A 211 -32.41 -0.74 -20.70
C ALA A 211 -33.83 -0.15 -20.82
N LEU A 212 -34.35 0.08 -22.04
CA LEU A 212 -35.69 0.64 -22.26
C LEU A 212 -36.80 -0.42 -22.20
N ILE A 213 -36.52 -1.62 -22.70
CA ILE A 213 -37.49 -2.72 -22.81
C ILE A 213 -37.42 -3.72 -21.64
N GLY A 214 -36.37 -3.63 -20.81
CA GLY A 214 -36.19 -4.46 -19.64
C GLY A 214 -35.45 -5.79 -19.90
N GLU A 215 -35.13 -6.50 -18.83
CA GLU A 215 -34.31 -7.72 -18.84
C GLU A 215 -34.99 -8.92 -19.53
N ASP A 216 -36.31 -8.85 -19.74
CA ASP A 216 -37.08 -9.89 -20.42
C ASP A 216 -36.85 -9.93 -21.94
N TYR A 217 -35.98 -9.07 -22.48
CA TYR A 217 -35.69 -9.02 -23.90
C TYR A 217 -34.19 -9.06 -24.19
N THR A 218 -33.84 -9.77 -25.26
CA THR A 218 -32.53 -9.69 -25.91
C THR A 218 -32.66 -8.94 -27.23
N VAL A 219 -31.66 -8.13 -27.57
CA VAL A 219 -31.67 -7.26 -28.75
C VAL A 219 -30.54 -7.67 -29.68
N THR A 220 -30.87 -7.95 -30.94
CA THR A 220 -29.90 -8.23 -32.01
C THR A 220 -30.04 -7.18 -33.11
N LEU A 221 -28.94 -6.54 -33.49
CA LEU A 221 -28.95 -5.61 -34.63
C LEU A 221 -28.93 -6.42 -35.93
N LEU A 222 -29.93 -6.21 -36.79
CA LEU A 222 -30.01 -6.88 -38.09
C LEU A 222 -29.33 -6.05 -39.18
N SER A 223 -29.49 -4.73 -39.13
CA SER A 223 -28.89 -3.80 -40.08
C SER A 223 -28.69 -2.43 -39.44
N THR A 224 -27.57 -1.80 -39.75
CA THR A 224 -27.24 -0.44 -39.33
C THR A 224 -26.72 0.36 -40.52
N PRO A 225 -26.85 1.70 -40.52
CA PRO A 225 -26.20 2.54 -41.52
C PRO A 225 -24.68 2.33 -41.54
N GLU A 226 -24.10 2.41 -42.74
CA GLU A 226 -22.69 2.11 -42.97
C GLU A 226 -21.77 3.03 -42.13
N GLY A 227 -20.88 2.42 -41.35
CA GLY A 227 -19.93 3.13 -40.49
C GLY A 227 -20.56 3.96 -39.37
N MET A 228 -21.83 3.71 -39.00
CA MET A 228 -22.49 4.30 -37.83
C MET A 228 -22.31 3.42 -36.58
N VAL A 229 -22.34 2.09 -36.76
CA VAL A 229 -22.15 1.11 -35.69
C VAL A 229 -21.15 0.07 -36.18
N VAL A 230 -20.12 -0.20 -35.38
CA VAL A 230 -19.11 -1.24 -35.63
C VAL A 230 -18.97 -2.07 -34.37
N ASP A 231 -19.11 -3.40 -34.48
CA ASP A 231 -19.08 -4.34 -33.35
C ASP A 231 -20.04 -3.97 -32.21
N GLY A 232 -21.24 -3.50 -32.56
CA GLY A 232 -22.29 -3.08 -31.61
C GLY A 232 -22.01 -1.74 -30.91
N LYS A 233 -20.86 -1.12 -31.18
CA LYS A 233 -20.48 0.19 -30.64
C LYS A 233 -20.75 1.30 -31.65
N ILE A 234 -21.27 2.42 -31.15
CA ILE A 234 -21.45 3.63 -31.96
C ILE A 234 -20.08 4.16 -32.39
N VAL A 235 -19.93 4.38 -33.70
CA VAL A 235 -18.79 5.06 -34.31
C VAL A 235 -19.23 6.47 -34.68
N GLN A 236 -18.59 7.47 -34.07
CA GLN A 236 -18.87 8.86 -34.44
C GLN A 236 -18.10 9.26 -35.72
N PRO A 237 -18.71 10.05 -36.61
CA PRO A 237 -18.01 10.66 -37.74
C PRO A 237 -16.80 11.47 -37.28
N GLU A 238 -15.70 11.45 -38.03
CA GLU A 238 -14.51 12.23 -37.68
C GLU A 238 -14.75 13.74 -37.77
N ILE A 239 -13.86 14.51 -37.15
CA ILE A 239 -13.93 15.97 -37.13
C ILE A 239 -13.99 16.53 -38.55
N GLY A 240 -15.05 17.31 -38.85
CA GLY A 240 -15.29 17.92 -40.16
C GLY A 240 -16.13 17.07 -41.12
N GLN A 241 -16.50 15.84 -40.74
CA GLN A 241 -17.50 15.05 -41.47
C GLN A 241 -18.92 15.47 -41.03
N SER A 242 -19.92 15.27 -41.90
CA SER A 242 -21.32 15.51 -41.55
C SER A 242 -21.85 14.49 -40.54
N ASP A 243 -22.92 14.85 -39.83
CA ASP A 243 -23.69 13.89 -39.02
C ASP A 243 -24.06 12.65 -39.86
N LYS A 244 -24.07 11.49 -39.21
CA LYS A 244 -24.52 10.23 -39.82
C LYS A 244 -25.92 9.92 -39.33
N SER A 245 -26.87 9.87 -40.24
CA SER A 245 -28.25 9.46 -39.97
C SER A 245 -28.62 8.23 -40.79
N GLY A 246 -29.52 7.42 -40.24
CA GLY A 246 -30.16 6.36 -41.02
C GLY A 246 -31.00 5.40 -40.18
N THR A 247 -31.62 4.46 -40.88
CA THR A 247 -32.52 3.48 -40.26
C THR A 247 -31.74 2.31 -39.67
N VAL A 248 -31.92 2.08 -38.37
CA VAL A 248 -31.44 0.88 -37.67
C VAL A 248 -32.59 -0.12 -37.58
N VAL A 249 -32.33 -1.34 -38.04
CA VAL A 249 -33.26 -2.48 -37.95
C VAL A 249 -32.76 -3.43 -36.86
N MET A 250 -33.64 -3.72 -35.90
CA MET A 250 -33.32 -4.56 -34.75
C MET A 250 -34.35 -5.69 -34.61
N LEU A 251 -33.88 -6.82 -34.08
CA LEU A 251 -34.69 -7.95 -33.67
C LEU A 251 -34.74 -8.01 -32.15
N LEU A 252 -35.94 -7.90 -31.59
CA LEU A 252 -36.22 -8.10 -30.17
C LEU A 252 -36.69 -9.52 -29.94
N THR A 253 -36.03 -10.24 -29.05
CA THR A 253 -36.41 -11.60 -28.65
C THR A 253 -36.74 -11.61 -27.17
N ARG A 254 -38.01 -11.82 -26.83
CA ARG A 254 -38.50 -11.93 -25.46
C ARG A 254 -38.04 -13.27 -24.84
N THR A 255 -37.95 -13.34 -23.51
CA THR A 255 -37.53 -14.54 -22.75
C THR A 255 -38.34 -15.79 -23.04
N ASP A 256 -39.60 -15.65 -23.47
CA ASP A 256 -40.47 -16.75 -23.87
C ASP A 256 -40.26 -17.19 -25.34
N GLY A 257 -39.28 -16.62 -26.04
CA GLY A 257 -38.94 -16.89 -27.43
C GLY A 257 -39.66 -16.03 -28.46
N THR A 258 -40.57 -15.13 -28.07
CA THR A 258 -41.32 -14.28 -29.02
C THR A 258 -40.41 -13.26 -29.68
N LYS A 259 -40.46 -13.17 -31.02
CA LYS A 259 -39.55 -12.34 -31.84
C LYS A 259 -40.31 -11.24 -32.58
N VAL A 260 -39.86 -9.98 -32.45
CA VAL A 260 -40.41 -8.82 -33.17
C VAL A 260 -39.29 -7.98 -33.78
N GLU A 261 -39.42 -7.66 -35.06
CA GLU A 261 -38.56 -6.69 -35.74
C GLU A 261 -39.07 -5.28 -35.51
N HIS A 262 -38.16 -4.36 -35.18
CA HIS A 262 -38.44 -2.94 -35.05
C HIS A 262 -37.43 -2.11 -35.84
N SER A 263 -37.84 -0.95 -36.31
CA SER A 263 -36.98 -0.06 -37.10
C SER A 263 -37.17 1.37 -36.67
N ILE A 264 -36.05 2.08 -36.50
CA ILE A 264 -36.02 3.48 -36.07
C ILE A 264 -34.99 4.26 -36.86
N GLU A 265 -35.26 5.53 -37.09
CA GLU A 265 -34.29 6.47 -37.65
C GLU A 265 -33.49 7.11 -36.52
N LEU A 266 -32.16 7.01 -36.60
CA LEU A 266 -31.24 7.54 -35.59
C LEU A 266 -30.20 8.43 -36.25
N THR A 267 -29.69 9.39 -35.48
CA THR A 267 -28.61 10.30 -35.89
C THR A 267 -27.47 10.22 -34.87
N VAL A 268 -26.26 9.96 -35.37
CA VAL A 268 -25.00 10.10 -34.63
C VAL A 268 -24.34 11.37 -35.11
N LYS A 269 -24.23 12.34 -34.21
CA LYS A 269 -23.59 13.62 -34.52
C LYS A 269 -22.11 13.45 -34.77
N ALA A 270 -21.57 14.23 -35.69
CA ALA A 270 -20.15 14.27 -35.98
C ALA A 270 -19.34 14.63 -34.73
N LYS A 271 -18.11 14.10 -34.61
CA LYS A 271 -17.16 14.59 -33.63
C LYS A 271 -16.97 16.07 -33.89
N VAL A 272 -17.45 16.88 -32.97
CA VAL A 272 -17.07 18.29 -32.94
C VAL A 272 -15.59 18.32 -32.57
N ASN A 273 -14.79 19.16 -33.26
CA ASN A 273 -13.49 19.53 -32.72
C ASN A 273 -13.76 20.34 -31.47
N LEU A 274 -13.93 19.65 -30.36
CA LEU A 274 -13.92 20.27 -29.06
C LEU A 274 -12.44 20.44 -28.81
N ASP A 275 -11.93 21.58 -29.23
CA ASP A 275 -10.67 22.12 -28.79
C ASP A 275 -10.47 21.71 -27.32
N LYS A 276 -9.55 20.77 -27.07
CA LYS A 276 -9.47 20.12 -25.77
C LYS A 276 -8.63 20.99 -24.87
N GLY A 277 -9.13 21.24 -23.67
CA GLY A 277 -8.34 21.74 -22.58
C GLY A 277 -8.10 20.65 -21.56
N LEU A 278 -7.43 21.02 -20.49
CA LEU A 278 -7.33 20.18 -19.32
C LEU A 278 -7.59 21.02 -18.07
N SER A 279 -8.15 20.38 -17.06
CA SER A 279 -8.32 20.98 -15.74
C SER A 279 -7.35 20.35 -14.76
N GLN A 280 -6.61 21.17 -14.02
CA GLN A 280 -5.82 20.72 -12.88
C GLN A 280 -6.48 21.21 -11.61
N ILE A 281 -6.90 20.27 -10.79
CA ILE A 281 -7.55 20.54 -9.52
C ILE A 281 -6.52 20.33 -8.43
N SER A 282 -6.44 21.27 -7.50
CA SER A 282 -5.65 21.15 -6.28
C SER A 282 -6.57 21.38 -5.09
N LEU A 283 -6.50 20.48 -4.11
CA LEU A 283 -7.21 20.61 -2.85
C LEU A 283 -6.27 21.23 -1.84
N PHE A 284 -6.75 22.23 -1.10
CA PHE A 284 -6.02 22.89 -0.05
C PHE A 284 -6.85 22.83 1.24
N LYS A 285 -6.18 22.60 2.37
CA LYS A 285 -6.80 22.62 3.69
C LYS A 285 -6.60 23.98 4.34
N ASP A 286 -7.57 24.87 4.37
CA ASP A 286 -7.33 26.29 4.70
C ASP A 286 -6.49 27.00 3.62
N SER A 287 -6.59 28.33 3.54
CA SER A 287 -6.03 29.13 2.44
C SER A 287 -4.50 29.14 2.36
N THR A 288 -3.80 28.62 3.37
CA THR A 288 -2.34 28.73 3.56
C THR A 288 -1.61 27.40 3.75
N SER A 289 -2.27 26.25 3.58
CA SER A 289 -1.65 24.94 3.88
C SER A 289 -1.10 24.17 2.67
N SER A 290 -0.43 23.07 2.99
CA SER A 290 -0.02 22.00 2.08
C SER A 290 -1.22 21.40 1.34
N LYS A 291 -1.06 21.17 0.03
CA LYS A 291 -2.08 20.51 -0.80
C LYS A 291 -2.48 19.15 -0.20
N ILE A 292 -3.78 18.85 -0.17
CA ILE A 292 -4.31 17.55 0.27
C ILE A 292 -4.19 16.54 -0.88
N ASP A 293 -3.92 15.28 -0.54
CA ASP A 293 -3.93 14.17 -1.49
C ASP A 293 -5.37 13.84 -1.91
N PHE A 294 -5.61 13.64 -3.20
CA PHE A 294 -6.93 13.31 -3.73
C PHE A 294 -7.40 11.90 -3.37
N THR A 295 -6.52 11.02 -2.89
CA THR A 295 -6.88 9.67 -2.43
C THR A 295 -7.76 9.65 -1.18
N THR A 296 -7.88 10.78 -0.46
CA THR A 296 -8.68 10.87 0.78
C THR A 296 -10.07 11.45 0.59
N ILE A 297 -10.48 11.83 -0.63
CA ILE A 297 -11.73 12.58 -0.88
C ILE A 297 -12.56 11.92 -1.99
N SER A 298 -13.85 11.74 -1.74
CA SER A 298 -14.78 11.12 -2.68
C SER A 298 -15.35 12.13 -3.68
N ASN A 299 -15.22 11.83 -4.97
CA ASN A 299 -16.03 12.35 -6.08
C ASN A 299 -15.86 13.86 -6.38
N PHE A 300 -14.85 14.18 -7.19
CA PHE A 300 -14.80 15.41 -7.98
C PHE A 300 -15.34 15.13 -9.39
N ALA A 301 -16.25 15.98 -9.86
CA ALA A 301 -16.83 15.89 -11.18
C ALA A 301 -16.97 17.27 -11.83
N LEU A 302 -16.79 17.31 -13.15
CA LEU A 302 -17.10 18.46 -13.98
C LEU A 302 -18.30 18.12 -14.84
N LYS A 303 -19.36 18.90 -14.71
CA LYS A 303 -20.53 18.78 -15.57
C LYS A 303 -20.49 19.88 -16.62
N ASN A 304 -20.42 19.49 -17.88
CA ASN A 304 -20.45 20.44 -18.99
C ASN A 304 -21.85 21.09 -19.06
N LYS A 305 -21.91 22.44 -19.07
CA LYS A 305 -23.19 23.17 -19.00
C LYS A 305 -24.05 23.03 -20.26
N GLU A 306 -23.46 22.76 -21.41
CA GLU A 306 -24.18 22.65 -22.69
C GLU A 306 -24.69 21.23 -22.93
N THR A 307 -23.83 20.24 -22.68
CA THR A 307 -24.13 18.82 -22.98
C THR A 307 -24.67 18.04 -21.79
N ASN A 308 -24.65 18.61 -20.59
CA ASN A 308 -24.93 17.93 -19.31
C ASN A 308 -24.05 16.70 -19.02
N LYS A 309 -23.03 16.43 -19.84
CA LYS A 309 -22.11 15.31 -19.65
C LYS A 309 -21.24 15.53 -18.41
N ILE A 310 -21.16 14.51 -17.57
CA ILE A 310 -20.37 14.50 -16.35
C ILE A 310 -19.02 13.83 -16.64
N TYR A 311 -17.95 14.48 -16.23
CA TYR A 311 -16.58 13.98 -16.26
C TYR A 311 -16.15 13.80 -14.81
N ASN A 312 -15.84 12.57 -14.39
CA ASN A 312 -15.48 12.23 -13.01
C ASN A 312 -14.21 11.35 -12.92
N VAL A 313 -13.52 11.17 -14.05
CA VAL A 313 -12.27 10.41 -14.14
C VAL A 313 -11.13 11.37 -14.45
N GLY A 314 -10.12 11.34 -13.61
CA GLY A 314 -8.89 12.10 -13.71
C GLY A 314 -7.73 11.30 -13.11
N THR A 315 -6.51 11.74 -13.40
CA THR A 315 -5.28 11.08 -12.99
C THR A 315 -4.43 12.03 -12.20
N THR A 316 -3.72 11.53 -11.19
CA THR A 316 -2.65 12.29 -10.54
C THR A 316 -1.40 12.28 -11.43
N PRO A 317 -0.86 13.43 -11.88
CA PRO A 317 0.35 13.45 -12.68
C PRO A 317 1.53 12.87 -11.91
N ASN A 318 2.40 12.08 -12.57
CA ASN A 318 3.54 11.41 -11.93
C ASN A 318 4.46 12.36 -11.14
N ASN A 319 4.51 13.64 -11.51
CA ASN A 319 5.37 14.65 -10.88
C ASN A 319 4.63 15.54 -9.87
N GLN A 320 3.32 15.36 -9.64
CA GLN A 320 2.49 16.21 -8.79
C GLN A 320 1.42 15.39 -8.04
N LYS A 321 1.81 14.74 -6.93
CA LYS A 321 0.94 13.85 -6.13
C LYS A 321 -0.35 14.51 -5.61
N ASN A 322 -0.36 15.83 -5.46
CA ASN A 322 -1.47 16.57 -4.86
C ASN A 322 -2.27 17.36 -5.90
N VAL A 323 -2.20 16.95 -7.17
CA VAL A 323 -2.96 17.54 -8.27
C VAL A 323 -3.76 16.45 -8.95
N TYR A 324 -5.06 16.66 -9.11
CA TYR A 324 -5.91 15.79 -9.89
C TYR A 324 -6.11 16.41 -11.25
N GLN A 325 -5.71 15.69 -12.30
CA GLN A 325 -5.75 16.18 -13.65
C GLN A 325 -6.86 15.51 -14.43
N MET A 326 -7.78 16.31 -14.95
CA MET A 326 -8.81 15.87 -15.89
C MET A 326 -8.39 16.32 -17.29
N LYS A 327 -7.94 15.38 -18.10
CA LYS A 327 -7.48 15.60 -19.47
C LYS A 327 -8.63 15.45 -20.45
N ASP A 328 -8.37 15.89 -21.68
CA ASP A 328 -9.27 15.69 -22.81
C ASP A 328 -10.68 16.27 -22.61
N LEU A 329 -10.77 17.33 -21.80
CA LEU A 329 -12.02 18.04 -21.55
C LEU A 329 -12.36 18.90 -22.77
N PRO A 330 -13.56 18.77 -23.34
CA PRO A 330 -14.05 19.70 -24.35
C PRO A 330 -13.95 21.17 -23.91
N THR A 331 -13.59 22.09 -24.81
CA THR A 331 -13.81 23.52 -24.53
C THR A 331 -15.26 23.78 -24.20
N GLY A 332 -15.47 24.69 -23.27
CA GLY A 332 -16.80 25.10 -22.86
C GLY A 332 -16.85 25.52 -21.41
N THR A 333 -18.06 25.77 -20.94
CA THR A 333 -18.31 26.14 -19.54
C THR A 333 -18.78 24.92 -18.76
N TYR A 334 -18.29 24.80 -17.53
CA TYR A 334 -18.51 23.67 -16.65
C TYR A 334 -18.98 24.14 -15.28
N THR A 335 -19.88 23.36 -14.69
CA THR A 335 -20.14 23.41 -13.26
C THR A 335 -19.26 22.39 -12.55
N ILE A 336 -18.72 22.81 -11.42
CA ILE A 336 -17.94 21.97 -10.52
C ILE A 336 -18.90 21.28 -9.56
N GLU A 337 -18.90 19.96 -9.59
CA GLU A 337 -19.57 19.09 -8.62
C GLU A 337 -18.48 18.48 -7.73
N PHE A 338 -18.54 18.75 -6.43
CA PHE A 338 -17.53 18.26 -5.50
C PHE A 338 -18.18 17.93 -4.17
N ASN A 339 -18.04 16.68 -3.75
CA ASN A 339 -18.52 16.22 -2.47
C ASN A 339 -17.34 16.18 -1.48
N ALA A 340 -17.27 17.19 -0.62
CA ALA A 340 -16.34 17.15 0.50
C ALA A 340 -16.71 15.98 1.45
N PRO A 341 -15.74 15.28 2.07
CA PRO A 341 -16.05 14.36 3.17
C PRO A 341 -16.76 15.09 4.31
N ASP A 342 -17.57 14.38 5.09
CA ASP A 342 -18.43 14.95 6.15
C ASP A 342 -17.72 15.90 7.14
N VAL A 343 -16.42 15.71 7.37
CA VAL A 343 -15.61 16.56 8.27
C VAL A 343 -15.14 17.88 7.64
N PHE A 344 -15.32 18.06 6.32
CA PHE A 344 -14.90 19.23 5.56
C PHE A 344 -16.07 19.96 4.91
N GLN A 345 -16.01 21.28 4.92
CA GLN A 345 -16.84 22.15 4.11
C GLN A 345 -16.01 22.82 3.02
N VAL A 346 -16.62 23.04 1.84
CA VAL A 346 -16.02 23.86 0.79
C VAL A 346 -16.10 25.31 1.22
N HIS A 347 -14.96 25.90 1.57
CA HIS A 347 -14.89 27.30 1.96
C HIS A 347 -14.93 28.22 0.73
N SER A 348 -14.15 27.89 -0.29
CA SER A 348 -14.19 28.57 -1.58
C SER A 348 -13.62 27.70 -2.69
N ILE A 349 -14.07 27.97 -3.90
CA ILE A 349 -13.49 27.42 -5.12
C ILE A 349 -12.94 28.60 -5.90
N GLN A 350 -11.68 28.50 -6.31
CA GLN A 350 -10.96 29.52 -7.04
C GLN A 350 -10.54 29.00 -8.40
N LEU A 351 -10.68 29.83 -9.43
CA LEU A 351 -10.33 29.55 -10.81
C LEU A 351 -9.12 30.39 -11.24
N GLY A 352 -8.17 29.76 -11.93
CA GLY A 352 -6.98 30.42 -12.49
C GLY A 352 -5.69 30.04 -11.77
N ASP A 353 -4.56 30.48 -12.36
CA ASP A 353 -3.21 30.19 -11.88
C ASP A 353 -2.86 31.03 -10.64
N SER A 354 -1.77 30.68 -9.97
CA SER A 354 -1.31 31.27 -8.70
C SER A 354 -1.15 32.79 -8.65
N TYR A 355 -1.16 33.46 -9.81
CA TYR A 355 -0.96 34.91 -9.92
C TYR A 355 -2.24 35.70 -10.22
N LYS A 356 -3.35 35.03 -10.59
CA LYS A 356 -4.65 35.66 -10.94
C LYS A 356 -5.82 34.70 -10.69
N GLU A 357 -6.15 34.47 -9.41
CA GLU A 357 -7.28 33.64 -8.99
C GLU A 357 -8.58 34.45 -8.95
N THR A 358 -9.69 33.87 -9.40
CA THR A 358 -11.07 34.42 -9.30
C THR A 358 -11.98 33.46 -8.55
N ILE A 359 -13.02 33.96 -7.88
CA ILE A 359 -13.96 33.09 -7.13
C ILE A 359 -14.92 32.44 -8.13
N TYR A 360 -14.99 31.10 -8.11
CA TYR A 360 -15.95 30.34 -8.91
C TYR A 360 -17.38 30.66 -8.46
N ASP A 361 -18.24 30.92 -9.43
CA ASP A 361 -19.68 31.00 -9.25
C ASP A 361 -20.36 30.35 -10.45
N PRO A 362 -21.24 29.35 -10.27
CA PRO A 362 -21.78 28.57 -11.38
C PRO A 362 -22.56 29.40 -12.41
N ALA A 363 -23.09 30.56 -12.02
CA ALA A 363 -23.88 31.44 -12.88
C ALA A 363 -23.04 32.56 -13.50
N SER A 364 -22.24 33.26 -12.69
CA SER A 364 -21.53 34.50 -13.04
C SER A 364 -20.05 34.31 -13.33
N ASN A 365 -19.39 33.26 -12.83
CA ASN A 365 -18.00 32.92 -13.12
C ASN A 365 -17.77 31.39 -13.15
N PRO A 366 -18.34 30.68 -14.15
CA PRO A 366 -18.22 29.24 -14.25
C PRO A 366 -16.80 28.81 -14.63
N LEU A 367 -16.48 27.52 -14.46
CA LEU A 367 -15.22 26.97 -14.93
C LEU A 367 -15.19 26.98 -16.46
N VAL A 368 -14.24 27.70 -17.05
CA VAL A 368 -14.07 27.72 -18.52
C VAL A 368 -12.87 26.85 -18.91
N ILE A 369 -13.13 25.83 -19.71
CA ILE A 369 -12.08 25.03 -20.34
C ILE A 369 -11.82 25.61 -21.73
N THR A 370 -10.56 25.88 -22.03
CA THR A 370 -10.12 26.50 -23.30
C THR A 370 -9.08 25.63 -23.98
N LYS A 371 -8.98 25.74 -25.32
CA LYS A 371 -8.06 24.95 -26.14
C LYS A 371 -6.63 25.03 -25.64
N ASP A 372 -5.95 23.88 -25.54
CA ASP A 372 -4.51 23.76 -25.28
C ASP A 372 -4.04 24.50 -24.02
N LYS A 373 -4.96 24.82 -23.11
CA LYS A 373 -4.70 25.51 -21.86
C LYS A 373 -5.05 24.62 -20.68
N THR A 374 -4.21 24.71 -19.67
CA THR A 374 -4.50 24.20 -18.33
C THR A 374 -5.34 25.24 -17.61
N THR A 375 -6.58 24.89 -17.29
CA THR A 375 -7.36 25.65 -16.33
C THR A 375 -7.09 25.09 -14.94
N TYR A 376 -6.72 25.96 -14.00
CA TYR A 376 -6.46 25.54 -12.62
C TYR A 376 -7.68 25.78 -11.76
N VAL A 377 -8.03 24.78 -10.96
CA VAL A 377 -9.09 24.84 -9.96
C VAL A 377 -8.47 24.60 -8.61
N LYS A 378 -8.67 25.54 -7.71
CA LYS A 378 -8.21 25.47 -6.34
C LYS A 378 -9.41 25.40 -5.43
N ILE A 379 -9.60 24.26 -4.79
CA ILE A 379 -10.68 24.07 -3.82
C ILE A 379 -10.06 24.21 -2.43
N ILE A 380 -10.52 25.21 -1.70
CA ILE A 380 -10.11 25.43 -0.32
C ILE A 380 -11.18 24.80 0.57
N LEU A 381 -10.79 23.76 1.29
CA LEU A 381 -11.61 23.08 2.29
C LEU A 381 -11.31 23.66 3.65
N LYS A 382 -12.34 23.80 4.49
CA LYS A 382 -12.18 24.05 5.92
C LYS A 382 -12.83 22.92 6.69
N SER A 383 -12.15 22.42 7.70
CA SER A 383 -12.78 21.53 8.67
C SER A 383 -13.64 22.35 9.64
N GLU A 384 -14.74 21.75 10.10
CA GLU A 384 -15.51 22.28 11.24
C GLU A 384 -14.73 22.18 12.57
N ILE A 385 -13.81 21.22 12.65
CA ILE A 385 -12.93 21.04 13.80
C ILE A 385 -11.76 22.00 13.64
N THR A 386 -11.60 22.92 14.58
CA THR A 386 -10.57 23.97 14.52
C THR A 386 -9.52 23.78 15.61
N LEU A 387 -8.32 24.30 15.40
CA LEU A 387 -7.26 24.35 16.40
C LEU A 387 -7.74 25.24 17.56
N GLN A 388 -7.80 24.68 18.76
CA GLN A 388 -8.13 25.43 19.96
C GLN A 388 -6.86 25.96 20.64
N GLU A 389 -5.89 25.07 20.86
CA GLU A 389 -4.70 25.37 21.66
C GLU A 389 -3.47 24.63 21.13
N ILE A 390 -2.31 25.31 21.13
CA ILE A 390 -0.99 24.69 20.97
C ILE A 390 -0.37 24.58 22.36
N LYS A 391 -0.17 23.35 22.86
CA LYS A 391 0.38 23.17 24.21
C LYS A 391 1.85 23.61 24.25
N PRO A 392 2.26 24.34 25.31
CA PRO A 392 3.65 24.74 25.46
C PRO A 392 4.56 23.52 25.66
N LEU A 393 5.79 23.62 25.16
CA LEU A 393 6.84 22.62 25.41
C LEU A 393 7.49 22.89 26.76
N GLU A 394 7.89 21.82 27.44
CA GLU A 394 8.72 21.92 28.64
C GLU A 394 10.14 22.41 28.28
N ASN A 395 10.76 23.16 29.20
CA ASN A 395 12.12 23.66 29.01
C ASN A 395 13.12 22.50 28.93
N LEU A 396 14.06 22.58 28.00
CA LEU A 396 15.11 21.59 27.83
C LEU A 396 16.40 22.07 28.51
N THR A 397 16.86 21.35 29.53
CA THR A 397 18.17 21.61 30.16
C THR A 397 19.20 20.66 29.61
N VAL A 398 20.28 21.19 29.03
CA VAL A 398 21.39 20.40 28.46
C VAL A 398 22.73 20.91 28.97
N PRO A 399 23.75 20.05 29.09
CA PRO A 399 25.09 20.49 29.49
C PRO A 399 25.63 21.61 28.60
N TYR A 400 26.34 22.57 29.20
CA TYR A 400 26.93 23.70 28.44
C TYR A 400 27.96 23.25 27.38
N ASP A 401 28.55 22.06 27.59
CA ASP A 401 29.57 21.42 26.75
C ASP A 401 28.99 20.31 25.86
N ILE A 402 27.67 20.23 25.70
CA ILE A 402 27.01 19.25 24.84
C ILE A 402 27.49 19.36 23.38
N SER A 403 27.67 18.21 22.72
CA SER A 403 28.02 18.17 21.30
C SER A 403 26.84 18.62 20.43
N TYR A 404 27.10 19.02 19.17
CA TYR A 404 26.02 19.39 18.25
C TYR A 404 25.05 18.24 18.00
N ASP A 405 25.57 17.03 17.77
CA ASP A 405 24.74 15.86 17.46
C ASP A 405 23.86 15.46 18.66
N ASP A 406 24.43 15.44 19.87
CA ASP A 406 23.68 15.15 21.10
C ASP A 406 22.64 16.24 21.37
N PHE A 407 22.96 17.49 21.06
CA PHE A 407 22.05 18.61 21.21
C PHE A 407 20.82 18.46 20.30
N VAL A 408 21.03 18.20 19.01
CA VAL A 408 19.93 17.98 18.05
C VAL A 408 19.13 16.74 18.44
N ALA A 409 19.78 15.68 18.92
CA ALA A 409 19.11 14.47 19.39
C ALA A 409 18.22 14.69 20.62
N ALA A 410 18.59 15.63 21.50
CA ALA A 410 17.85 15.99 22.71
C ALA A 410 16.61 16.86 22.44
N LEU A 411 16.49 17.49 21.27
CA LEU A 411 15.33 18.32 20.93
C LEU A 411 14.06 17.46 20.77
N PRO A 412 12.89 17.91 21.26
CA PRO A 412 11.66 17.14 21.17
C PRO A 412 11.22 17.01 19.71
N LYS A 413 10.89 15.78 19.31
CA LYS A 413 10.49 15.46 17.93
C LYS A 413 8.99 15.60 17.70
N GLN A 414 8.21 15.81 18.76
CA GLN A 414 6.76 15.86 18.73
C GLN A 414 6.25 16.89 19.74
N GLY A 415 5.09 17.47 19.44
CA GLY A 415 4.35 18.36 20.32
C GLY A 415 2.88 17.97 20.38
N LYS A 416 2.13 18.63 21.27
CA LYS A 416 0.70 18.39 21.46
C LYS A 416 -0.12 19.63 21.11
N ILE A 417 -1.23 19.41 20.43
CA ILE A 417 -2.25 20.44 20.16
C ILE A 417 -3.60 19.92 20.62
N VAL A 418 -4.53 20.83 20.90
CA VAL A 418 -5.91 20.52 21.28
C VAL A 418 -6.84 21.11 20.21
N ASP A 419 -7.76 20.29 19.72
CA ASP A 419 -8.79 20.75 18.78
C ASP A 419 -10.04 21.29 19.50
N SER A 420 -10.98 21.87 18.75
CA SER A 420 -12.19 22.51 19.28
C SER A 420 -13.18 21.56 19.94
N ARG A 421 -12.97 20.24 19.87
CA ARG A 421 -13.71 19.21 20.61
C ARG A 421 -13.03 18.86 21.94
N GLY A 422 -11.87 19.45 22.23
CA GLY A 422 -11.02 19.11 23.37
C GLY A 422 -10.15 17.88 23.14
N GLN A 423 -10.06 17.36 21.91
CA GLN A 423 -9.23 16.18 21.62
C GLN A 423 -7.77 16.58 21.41
N GLU A 424 -6.85 15.81 22.03
CA GLU A 424 -5.42 15.99 21.86
C GLU A 424 -4.87 15.28 20.63
N HIS A 425 -4.04 15.99 19.86
CA HIS A 425 -3.34 15.47 18.70
C HIS A 425 -1.83 15.62 18.86
N THR A 426 -1.09 14.70 18.25
CA THR A 426 0.37 14.74 18.23
C THR A 426 0.85 15.27 16.89
N VAL A 427 1.69 16.31 16.91
CA VAL A 427 2.27 16.90 15.69
C VAL A 427 3.78 16.69 15.67
N PRO A 428 4.38 16.35 14.52
CA PRO A 428 5.83 16.23 14.40
C PRO A 428 6.47 17.62 14.45
N LEU A 429 7.59 17.73 15.15
CA LEU A 429 8.40 18.94 15.24
C LEU A 429 9.73 18.73 14.51
N LYS A 430 10.16 19.78 13.82
CA LYS A 430 11.48 19.89 13.20
C LYS A 430 12.12 21.19 13.66
N TRP A 431 13.45 21.19 13.74
CA TRP A 431 14.22 22.32 14.25
C TRP A 431 15.31 22.66 13.23
N ASP A 432 15.31 23.90 12.71
CA ASP A 432 16.40 24.43 11.87
C ASP A 432 17.51 24.95 12.78
N VAL A 433 18.36 24.04 13.27
CA VAL A 433 19.55 24.36 14.07
C VAL A 433 20.78 23.98 13.26
N ARG A 434 21.50 24.98 12.74
CA ARG A 434 22.72 24.75 11.97
C ARG A 434 23.95 24.69 12.87
N PRO A 435 25.00 23.92 12.54
CA PRO A 435 26.22 23.81 13.36
C PRO A 435 26.82 25.18 13.72
N PHE A 436 26.97 26.07 12.72
CA PHE A 436 27.51 27.42 12.96
C PHE A 436 26.64 28.28 13.89
N GLN A 437 25.31 28.07 13.89
CA GLN A 437 24.43 28.81 14.81
C GLN A 437 24.62 28.28 16.22
N PHE A 438 24.65 26.96 16.38
CA PHE A 438 24.84 26.29 17.66
C PHE A 438 26.17 26.63 18.34
N GLU A 439 27.26 26.74 17.57
CA GLU A 439 28.58 27.17 18.08
C GLU A 439 28.55 28.60 18.61
N ASN A 440 27.74 29.46 18.00
CA ASN A 440 27.59 30.87 18.37
C ASN A 440 26.53 31.12 19.45
N TYR A 441 25.88 30.08 19.99
CA TYR A 441 24.96 30.26 21.10
C TYR A 441 25.71 30.71 22.35
N THR A 442 25.13 31.67 23.07
CA THR A 442 25.64 32.10 24.38
C THR A 442 25.54 30.94 25.36
N LYS A 443 26.69 30.33 25.69
CA LYS A 443 26.83 29.24 26.65
C LYS A 443 27.84 29.64 27.72
N PRO A 444 27.46 29.66 29.01
CA PRO A 444 26.13 29.35 29.55
C PRO A 444 25.08 30.43 29.30
N GLY A 445 23.80 30.06 29.37
CA GLY A 445 22.68 30.96 29.12
C GLY A 445 21.40 30.22 28.68
N THR A 446 20.35 30.98 28.37
CA THR A 446 19.09 30.46 27.84
C THR A 446 18.93 30.86 26.38
N ARG A 447 18.49 29.92 25.54
CA ARG A 447 18.20 30.14 24.13
C ARG A 447 16.77 29.69 23.82
N THR A 448 15.94 30.59 23.31
CA THR A 448 14.65 30.22 22.73
C THR A 448 14.87 29.72 21.31
N LEU A 449 14.35 28.53 21.02
CA LEU A 449 14.26 28.01 19.68
C LEU A 449 12.79 27.96 19.27
N SER A 450 12.54 28.20 17.98
CA SER A 450 11.26 27.92 17.34
C SER A 450 11.39 26.67 16.48
N SER A 451 10.38 25.81 16.51
CA SER A 451 10.25 24.76 15.53
C SER A 451 10.02 25.37 14.14
N GLU A 452 10.31 24.61 13.09
CA GLU A 452 9.70 24.86 11.79
C GLU A 452 8.17 24.81 11.91
N PHE A 453 7.48 25.37 10.92
CA PHE A 453 6.03 25.28 10.85
C PHE A 453 5.60 23.82 10.75
N PHE A 454 4.82 23.35 11.72
CA PHE A 454 4.24 22.02 11.66
C PHE A 454 2.90 22.04 10.91
N ASN A 455 2.52 20.90 10.33
CA ASN A 455 1.21 20.74 9.70
C ASN A 455 0.19 20.25 10.74
N LEU A 456 -1.03 20.77 10.67
CA LEU A 456 -2.15 20.25 11.45
C LEU A 456 -2.57 18.86 10.94
N PRO A 457 -3.15 18.01 11.82
CA PRO A 457 -3.86 16.80 11.39
C PRO A 457 -4.88 17.10 10.30
N LEU A 458 -5.11 16.16 9.40
CA LEU A 458 -5.96 16.36 8.23
C LEU A 458 -7.37 16.86 8.61
N GLU A 459 -7.94 16.37 9.71
CA GLU A 459 -9.26 16.79 10.21
C GLU A 459 -9.29 18.11 10.99
N VAL A 460 -8.17 18.75 11.35
CA VAL A 460 -8.16 19.95 12.21
C VAL A 460 -7.74 21.19 11.44
N SER A 461 -8.64 22.12 11.18
CA SER A 461 -8.33 23.40 10.51
C SER A 461 -7.76 24.42 11.48
N ASN A 462 -7.06 25.44 10.98
CA ASN A 462 -6.60 26.51 11.85
C ASN A 462 -7.77 27.33 12.43
N SER A 463 -7.58 27.98 13.58
CA SER A 463 -8.58 28.87 14.17
C SER A 463 -8.83 30.10 13.28
N THR A 464 -9.90 30.84 13.58
CA THR A 464 -10.13 32.18 13.02
C THR A 464 -10.20 33.18 14.18
N PRO A 465 -9.21 34.09 14.35
CA PRO A 465 -8.04 34.31 13.51
C PRO A 465 -7.02 33.14 13.55
N ALA A 466 -6.22 33.00 12.49
CA ALA A 466 -5.26 31.91 12.34
C ALA A 466 -4.13 32.01 13.38
N GLN A 467 -3.88 30.90 14.09
CA GLN A 467 -2.72 30.76 14.97
C GLN A 467 -1.47 30.39 14.17
N ARG A 468 -0.30 30.83 14.65
CA ARG A 468 0.99 30.51 14.04
C ARG A 468 1.37 29.07 14.42
N LEU A 469 1.55 28.19 13.43
CA LEU A 469 1.80 26.76 13.63
C LEU A 469 3.27 26.46 13.95
N GLU A 470 3.82 27.10 14.98
CA GLU A 470 5.15 26.79 15.53
C GLU A 470 5.04 26.51 17.03
N MET A 471 6.01 25.79 17.57
CA MET A 471 6.20 25.71 19.01
C MET A 471 7.55 26.31 19.38
N THR A 472 7.60 26.96 20.53
CA THR A 472 8.86 27.46 21.09
C THR A 472 9.29 26.59 22.26
N ILE A 473 10.60 26.43 22.41
CA ILE A 473 11.21 25.78 23.56
C ILE A 473 12.32 26.67 24.11
N GLN A 474 12.42 26.77 25.43
CA GLN A 474 13.59 27.36 26.07
C GLN A 474 14.61 26.26 26.33
N VAL A 475 15.77 26.40 25.72
CA VAL A 475 16.95 25.58 25.98
C VAL A 475 17.83 26.29 27.00
N ILE A 476 18.13 25.61 28.10
CA ILE A 476 18.94 26.15 29.20
C ILE A 476 20.29 25.44 29.19
N PHE A 477 21.36 26.21 28.99
CA PHE A 477 22.75 25.82 29.18
C PHE A 477 23.20 26.34 30.55
N PRO A 478 23.17 25.52 31.61
CA PRO A 478 23.52 25.98 32.95
C PRO A 478 24.98 26.44 32.99
N GLU A 479 25.29 27.40 33.88
CA GLU A 479 26.67 27.81 34.10
C GLU A 479 27.50 26.61 34.56
N PRO A 480 28.64 26.30 33.89
CA PRO A 480 29.52 25.26 34.38
C PRO A 480 29.96 25.61 35.79
N GLU A 481 29.84 24.62 36.66
CA GLU A 481 30.46 24.69 37.97
C GLU A 481 31.98 24.73 37.78
N LYS A 482 32.64 25.64 38.51
CA LYS A 482 34.07 25.92 38.37
C LYS A 482 34.79 25.51 39.65
N SER A 483 36.02 25.06 39.50
CA SER A 483 36.92 24.75 40.62
C SER A 483 38.36 25.15 40.29
N ASN A 484 39.26 24.91 41.23
CA ASN A 484 40.67 25.29 41.15
C ASN A 484 41.54 24.06 40.91
N SER A 485 42.73 24.25 40.35
CA SER A 485 43.78 23.24 40.33
C SER A 485 45.11 23.80 40.81
N HIS A 486 45.82 23.03 41.62
CA HIS A 486 47.16 23.32 42.11
C HIS A 486 48.16 22.35 41.51
N ILE A 487 49.16 22.88 40.81
CA ILE A 487 50.18 22.11 40.15
C ILE A 487 51.51 22.39 40.84
N SER A 488 52.15 21.38 41.39
CA SER A 488 53.45 21.49 42.04
C SER A 488 54.53 20.86 41.17
N LEU A 489 55.69 21.51 41.08
CA LEU A 489 56.83 21.02 40.30
C LEU A 489 57.94 20.50 41.23
N TYR A 490 58.42 19.29 40.92
CA TYR A 490 59.45 18.59 41.66
C TYR A 490 60.54 18.06 40.75
N LYS A 491 61.74 17.92 41.29
CA LYS A 491 62.86 17.27 40.64
C LYS A 491 63.16 15.91 41.26
N ASP A 492 63.36 14.86 40.46
CA ASP A 492 63.71 13.48 40.84
C ASP A 492 62.66 12.72 41.68
N SER A 493 62.07 13.34 42.70
CA SER A 493 61.05 12.74 43.56
C SER A 493 60.11 13.79 44.16
N THR A 494 58.97 13.35 44.67
CA THR A 494 57.96 14.22 45.32
C THR A 494 58.33 14.69 46.73
N SER A 495 59.60 14.54 47.13
CA SER A 495 60.13 15.06 48.39
C SER A 495 60.03 16.59 48.46
N SER A 496 59.73 17.13 49.64
CA SER A 496 59.65 18.58 49.85
C SER A 496 60.98 19.30 49.58
N MET A 497 62.12 18.62 49.76
CA MET A 497 63.45 19.14 49.48
C MET A 497 63.72 19.33 47.98
N ASN A 498 62.96 18.60 47.16
CA ASN A 498 63.10 18.50 45.72
C ASN A 498 62.14 19.42 44.95
N LYS A 499 61.43 20.30 45.65
CA LYS A 499 60.57 21.31 45.02
C LYS A 499 61.44 22.30 44.25
N ILE A 500 61.05 22.54 43.00
CA ILE A 500 61.71 23.49 42.11
C ILE A 500 60.70 24.54 41.64
N ASP A 501 61.21 25.73 41.31
CA ASP A 501 60.36 26.84 40.88
C ASP A 501 59.67 26.50 39.55
N PHE A 502 58.39 26.87 39.43
CA PHE A 502 57.58 26.62 38.24
C PHE A 502 58.08 27.38 37.01
N THR A 503 59.04 28.30 37.18
CA THR A 503 59.77 28.97 36.08
C THR A 503 60.62 28.01 35.24
N ASN A 504 60.87 26.79 35.71
CA ASN A 504 61.64 25.77 34.99
C ASN A 504 60.81 25.00 33.94
N ILE A 505 59.52 25.31 33.80
CA ILE A 505 58.68 24.85 32.69
C ILE A 505 57.94 26.04 32.06
N SER A 506 57.54 25.90 30.81
CA SER A 506 56.83 26.96 30.07
C SER A 506 55.57 26.44 29.38
N ASN A 507 54.76 27.34 28.83
CA ASN A 507 53.54 27.03 28.06
C ASN A 507 52.53 26.09 28.77
N PHE A 508 52.47 26.16 30.10
CA PHE A 508 51.57 25.33 30.89
C PHE A 508 50.11 25.61 30.53
N SER A 509 49.36 24.56 30.18
CA SER A 509 47.94 24.65 29.87
C SER A 509 47.19 23.36 30.17
N LEU A 510 45.89 23.50 30.42
CA LEU A 510 44.96 22.39 30.51
C LEU A 510 44.04 22.42 29.29
N LYS A 511 43.94 21.29 28.59
CA LYS A 511 43.02 21.15 27.44
C LYS A 511 41.88 20.21 27.82
N ASN A 512 40.66 20.74 27.85
CA ASN A 512 39.46 19.96 28.15
C ASN A 512 39.24 18.91 27.06
N LYS A 513 39.12 17.63 27.43
CA LYS A 513 39.04 16.49 26.49
C LYS A 513 37.79 16.52 25.61
N LYS A 514 36.69 17.10 26.10
CA LYS A 514 35.40 17.11 25.39
C LYS A 514 35.26 18.31 24.46
N THR A 515 35.63 19.50 24.95
CA THR A 515 35.45 20.75 24.21
C THR A 515 36.69 21.17 23.41
N ASN A 516 37.84 20.52 23.61
CA ASN A 516 39.15 20.93 23.10
C ASN A 516 39.59 22.34 23.52
N LYS A 517 38.86 23.02 24.39
CA LYS A 517 39.19 24.35 24.88
C LYS A 517 40.45 24.29 25.74
N VAL A 518 41.39 25.18 25.45
CA VAL A 518 42.66 25.33 26.15
C VAL A 518 42.53 26.42 27.22
N TYR A 519 43.00 26.12 28.41
CA TYR A 519 43.03 27.01 29.56
C TYR A 519 44.48 27.29 29.92
N GLN A 520 44.89 28.55 29.83
CA GLN A 520 46.22 29.06 30.21
C GLN A 520 46.14 30.05 31.39
N VAL A 521 45.00 30.06 32.08
CA VAL A 521 44.71 31.01 33.16
C VAL A 521 45.25 30.48 34.49
N GLY A 522 46.46 30.88 34.84
CA GLY A 522 47.02 30.55 36.15
C GLY A 522 48.15 31.46 36.57
N THR A 523 48.47 31.42 37.86
CA THR A 523 49.51 32.23 38.47
C THR A 523 50.32 31.43 39.49
N THR A 524 51.60 31.78 39.61
CA THR A 524 52.47 31.26 40.65
C THR A 524 52.42 32.22 41.85
N PRO A 525 51.95 31.79 43.04
CA PRO A 525 51.94 32.66 44.22
C PRO A 525 53.35 33.12 44.61
N SER A 526 53.50 34.38 45.01
CA SER A 526 54.82 34.97 45.33
C SER A 526 55.55 34.25 46.47
N ASN A 527 54.81 33.65 47.41
CA ASN A 527 55.33 32.88 48.54
C ASN A 527 55.48 31.37 48.26
N GLN A 528 55.07 30.88 47.09
CA GLN A 528 55.10 29.46 46.70
C GLN A 528 55.48 29.31 45.23
N LYS A 529 56.73 29.66 44.90
CA LYS A 529 57.22 29.65 43.51
C LYS A 529 57.17 28.29 42.81
N HIS A 530 57.09 27.20 43.56
CA HIS A 530 56.98 25.83 43.07
C HIS A 530 55.54 25.38 42.76
N VAL A 531 54.53 26.23 42.99
CA VAL A 531 53.12 25.94 42.76
C VAL A 531 52.54 26.86 41.70
N TYR A 532 51.88 26.30 40.71
CA TYR A 532 51.05 27.02 39.75
C TYR A 532 49.57 26.79 40.06
N GLN A 533 48.82 27.87 40.26
CA GLN A 533 47.40 27.81 40.59
C GLN A 533 46.59 28.24 39.38
N MET A 534 45.71 27.36 38.91
CA MET A 534 44.68 27.73 37.94
C MET A 534 43.34 27.83 38.66
N LYS A 535 42.65 28.94 38.43
CA LYS A 535 41.36 29.26 39.07
C LYS A 535 40.25 29.23 38.03
N ASP A 536 39.03 29.04 38.51
CA ASP A 536 37.81 29.13 37.71
C ASP A 536 37.79 28.18 36.50
N ILE A 537 38.40 27.00 36.65
CA ILE A 537 38.42 25.96 35.62
C ILE A 537 37.11 25.19 35.69
N PRO A 538 36.35 25.08 34.58
CA PRO A 538 35.12 24.31 34.54
C PRO A 538 35.34 22.85 34.95
N GLU A 539 34.30 22.22 35.45
CA GLU A 539 34.31 20.78 35.64
C GLU A 539 34.53 20.02 34.34
N GLY A 540 35.23 18.90 34.46
CA GLY A 540 35.47 18.03 33.33
C GLY A 540 36.80 17.30 33.42
N SER A 541 37.14 16.66 32.32
CA SER A 541 38.37 15.90 32.16
C SER A 541 39.35 16.65 31.27
N TYR A 542 40.61 16.69 31.67
CA TYR A 542 41.65 17.55 31.11
C TYR A 542 42.93 16.77 30.82
N THR A 543 43.59 17.18 29.74
CA THR A 543 44.97 16.81 29.43
C THR A 543 45.91 17.94 29.85
N ILE A 544 47.11 17.57 30.32
CA ILE A 544 48.12 18.48 30.85
C ILE A 544 49.17 18.70 29.77
N HIS A 545 49.47 19.96 29.44
CA HIS A 545 50.43 20.33 28.40
C HIS A 545 51.39 21.38 28.95
N PHE A 546 52.69 21.20 28.74
CA PHE A 546 53.75 22.14 29.10
C PHE A 546 55.05 21.73 28.38
N ASP A 547 56.00 22.67 28.31
CA ASP A 547 57.32 22.43 27.76
C ASP A 547 58.36 22.39 28.90
N THR A 548 59.24 21.39 28.88
CA THR A 548 60.43 21.30 29.75
C THR A 548 61.65 21.92 29.06
N SER A 549 62.71 22.21 29.81
CA SER A 549 64.01 22.55 29.21
C SER A 549 64.62 21.33 28.51
N ASP A 550 65.49 21.56 27.53
CA ASP A 550 66.14 20.49 26.74
C ASP A 550 66.90 19.46 27.58
N SER A 551 67.39 19.86 28.76
CA SER A 551 68.08 18.98 29.71
C SER A 551 67.15 18.22 30.68
N MET A 552 65.82 18.36 30.55
CA MET A 552 64.85 17.74 31.45
C MET A 552 63.79 16.97 30.71
N SER A 553 63.45 15.81 31.27
CA SER A 553 62.32 14.99 30.87
C SER A 553 61.33 14.81 32.03
N VAL A 554 60.08 14.55 31.68
CA VAL A 554 59.04 14.22 32.67
C VAL A 554 59.23 12.77 33.09
N SER A 555 59.59 12.55 34.36
CA SER A 555 59.66 11.20 34.92
C SER A 555 58.26 10.60 35.04
N HIS A 556 57.36 11.31 35.73
CA HIS A 556 55.96 10.97 35.87
C HIS A 556 55.15 12.16 36.38
N ILE A 557 53.83 12.06 36.30
CA ILE A 557 52.89 13.03 36.85
C ILE A 557 51.94 12.29 37.79
N GLU A 558 51.78 12.80 39.00
CA GLU A 558 50.84 12.30 39.99
C GLU A 558 49.60 13.22 40.08
N LEU A 559 48.41 12.62 40.16
CA LEU A 559 47.14 13.30 40.39
C LEU A 559 46.57 12.92 41.75
N GLY A 560 46.04 13.91 42.48
CA GLY A 560 45.29 13.68 43.71
C GLY A 560 45.93 14.31 44.95
N GLU A 561 45.19 14.21 46.05
CA GLU A 561 45.62 14.70 47.35
C GLU A 561 46.77 13.85 47.93
N ALA A 562 47.48 14.43 48.90
CA ALA A 562 48.53 13.73 49.64
C ALA A 562 48.05 12.35 50.13
N TYR A 563 48.85 11.31 49.88
CA TYR A 563 48.61 9.91 50.25
C TYR A 563 47.49 9.18 49.49
N LYS A 564 46.94 9.79 48.43
CA LYS A 564 45.92 9.21 47.55
C LYS A 564 46.24 9.45 46.07
N GLU A 565 47.52 9.63 45.76
CA GLU A 565 47.98 9.96 44.43
C GLU A 565 47.83 8.78 43.45
N THR A 566 47.51 9.11 42.20
CA THR A 566 47.42 8.17 41.08
C THR A 566 48.29 8.67 39.93
N ILE A 567 48.83 7.75 39.12
CA ILE A 567 49.67 8.14 37.97
C ILE A 567 48.78 8.67 36.84
N TYR A 568 49.10 9.86 36.35
CA TYR A 568 48.43 10.49 35.22
C TYR A 568 48.60 9.67 33.94
N ASN A 569 47.50 9.52 33.20
CA ASN A 569 47.51 9.05 31.82
C ASN A 569 46.45 9.81 31.03
N ALA A 570 46.83 10.42 29.92
CA ALA A 570 45.93 11.28 29.14
C ALA A 570 44.62 10.58 28.73
N ASP A 571 44.66 9.27 28.48
CA ASP A 571 43.52 8.48 28.00
C ASP A 571 42.77 7.79 29.15
N THR A 572 43.49 7.08 30.01
CA THR A 572 42.88 6.21 31.03
C THR A 572 42.74 6.84 32.42
N ASN A 573 43.56 7.82 32.77
CA ASN A 573 43.50 8.54 34.05
C ASN A 573 43.83 10.04 33.88
N PRO A 574 42.99 10.79 33.16
CA PRO A 574 43.19 12.22 32.92
C PRO A 574 42.94 13.03 34.20
N LEU A 575 43.37 14.31 34.20
CA LEU A 575 43.03 15.23 35.27
C LEU A 575 41.52 15.48 35.30
N VAL A 576 40.86 15.26 36.42
CA VAL A 576 39.43 15.55 36.59
C VAL A 576 39.25 16.72 37.53
N ILE A 577 38.57 17.76 37.05
CA ILE A 577 38.11 18.89 37.86
C ILE A 577 36.66 18.63 38.26
N THR A 578 36.37 18.70 39.56
CA THR A 578 35.04 18.41 40.13
C THR A 578 34.62 19.54 41.07
N LYS A 579 33.31 19.74 41.23
CA LYS A 579 32.71 20.78 42.08
C LYS A 579 33.36 20.86 43.44
N GLY A 580 33.76 22.07 43.82
CA GLY A 580 34.15 22.39 45.19
C GLY A 580 35.38 21.61 45.69
N LYS A 581 36.12 20.95 44.80
CA LYS A 581 37.33 20.20 45.12
C LYS A 581 38.49 20.74 44.31
N THR A 582 39.54 21.16 44.99
CA THR A 582 40.79 21.55 44.33
C THR A 582 41.47 20.31 43.79
N ALA A 583 41.76 20.28 42.49
CA ALA A 583 42.54 19.20 41.91
C ALA A 583 44.04 19.44 42.14
N TYR A 584 44.75 18.44 42.62
CA TYR A 584 46.18 18.52 42.89
C TYR A 584 46.96 17.71 41.84
N VAL A 585 48.01 18.31 41.30
CA VAL A 585 48.92 17.71 40.33
C VAL A 585 50.34 17.86 40.83
N LYS A 586 51.14 16.81 40.79
CA LYS A 586 52.59 16.89 40.98
C LYS A 586 53.29 16.45 39.71
N ILE A 587 54.10 17.32 39.15
CA ILE A 587 54.93 17.03 37.99
C ILE A 587 56.33 16.75 38.51
N VAL A 588 56.84 15.55 38.22
CA VAL A 588 58.21 15.17 38.57
C VAL A 588 59.04 15.15 37.30
N VAL A 589 60.03 16.03 37.24
CA VAL A 589 61.01 16.08 36.16
C VAL A 589 62.36 15.52 36.63
N SER A 590 63.14 15.01 35.69
CA SER A 590 64.49 14.51 35.92
C SER A 590 65.37 14.88 34.74
N SER A 591 66.66 15.03 34.99
CA SER A 591 67.69 15.16 33.98
C SER A 591 68.25 13.78 33.62
N GLU A 592 68.70 13.64 32.37
CA GLU A 592 69.49 12.48 31.94
C GLU A 592 70.92 12.54 32.50
N VAL A 593 71.41 13.76 32.79
CA VAL A 593 72.70 14.01 33.42
C VAL A 593 72.55 13.77 34.93
N THR A 594 73.35 12.84 35.46
CA THR A 594 73.25 12.42 36.87
C THR A 594 74.51 12.73 37.67
N LEU A 595 74.39 12.83 38.99
CA LEU A 595 75.53 12.98 39.89
C LEU A 595 76.42 11.73 39.84
N GLU A 596 77.65 11.88 39.35
CA GLU A 596 78.66 10.82 39.36
C GLU A 596 79.39 10.80 40.70
N THR A 597 80.02 11.91 41.10
CA THR A 597 80.85 11.99 42.33
C THR A 597 80.75 13.34 43.03
N ILE A 598 80.82 13.33 44.37
CA ILE A 598 80.97 14.53 45.21
C ILE A 598 82.45 14.66 45.59
N SER A 599 83.07 15.79 45.27
CA SER A 599 84.49 16.02 45.58
C SER A 599 84.69 16.11 47.11
N PRO A 600 85.70 15.42 47.67
CA PRO A 600 86.02 15.54 49.09
C PRO A 600 86.59 16.93 49.39
N LEU A 601 86.30 17.44 50.59
CA LEU A 601 86.88 18.69 51.06
C LEU A 601 88.30 18.48 51.59
N GLU A 602 89.16 19.47 51.37
CA GLU A 602 90.48 19.51 52.00
C GLU A 602 90.36 19.65 53.53
N THR A 603 91.35 19.12 54.25
CA THR A 603 91.37 19.20 55.72
C THR A 603 91.54 20.65 56.18
N LEU A 604 90.64 21.11 57.05
CA LEU A 604 90.71 22.45 57.63
C LEU A 604 91.54 22.42 58.91
N THR A 605 92.64 23.17 58.96
CA THR A 605 93.45 23.33 60.16
C THR A 605 93.18 24.68 60.81
N VAL A 606 92.80 24.67 62.08
CA VAL A 606 92.50 25.88 62.86
C VAL A 606 93.24 25.85 64.20
N PRO A 607 93.54 27.01 64.82
CA PRO A 607 94.11 27.05 66.16
C PRO A 607 93.20 26.40 67.20
N ALA A 608 93.76 25.70 68.19
CA ALA A 608 92.97 25.07 69.27
C ALA A 608 92.22 26.07 70.15
N ASP A 609 92.65 27.34 70.17
CA ASP A 609 92.03 28.46 70.89
C ASP A 609 91.06 29.29 70.02
N ILE A 610 90.77 28.87 68.78
CA ILE A 610 89.84 29.57 67.88
C ILE A 610 88.46 29.78 68.52
N THR A 611 87.89 30.97 68.33
CA THR A 611 86.55 31.28 68.81
C THR A 611 85.49 30.54 67.98
N TYR A 612 84.29 30.39 68.53
CA TYR A 612 83.19 29.73 67.82
C TYR A 612 82.80 30.47 66.52
N ASP A 613 82.75 31.81 66.56
CA ASP A 613 82.36 32.61 65.40
C ASP A 613 83.43 32.58 64.31
N ASP A 614 84.71 32.67 64.68
CA ASP A 614 85.83 32.55 63.74
C ASP A 614 85.89 31.15 63.13
N PHE A 615 85.55 30.12 63.92
CA PHE A 615 85.46 28.75 63.42
C PHE A 615 84.37 28.62 62.35
N LEU A 616 83.16 29.11 62.61
CA LEU A 616 82.08 29.08 61.61
C LEU A 616 82.43 29.87 60.35
N ALA A 617 83.14 31.00 60.49
CA ALA A 617 83.55 31.82 59.36
C ALA A 617 84.55 31.11 58.43
N GLN A 618 85.37 30.20 58.97
CA GLN A 618 86.36 29.43 58.22
C GLN A 618 85.81 28.14 57.59
N LEU A 619 84.57 27.74 57.91
CA LEU A 619 83.98 26.55 57.29
C LEU A 619 83.74 26.79 55.78
N PRO A 620 84.08 25.83 54.91
CA PRO A 620 83.83 25.93 53.47
C PRO A 620 82.35 26.15 53.18
N LYS A 621 82.03 27.08 52.28
CA LYS A 621 80.65 27.44 51.90
C LYS A 621 80.17 26.76 50.62
N GLN A 622 81.08 26.09 49.92
CA GLN A 622 80.79 25.38 48.68
C GLN A 622 81.66 24.12 48.59
N THR A 623 81.20 23.15 47.81
CA THR A 623 82.01 22.03 47.31
C THR A 623 81.80 21.90 45.81
N THR A 624 82.58 21.05 45.16
CA THR A 624 82.36 20.69 43.76
C THR A 624 81.76 19.30 43.64
N ILE A 625 80.97 19.09 42.59
CA ILE A 625 80.46 17.79 42.17
C ILE A 625 80.84 17.57 40.71
N ILE A 626 80.93 16.31 40.31
CA ILE A 626 81.16 15.89 38.93
C ILE A 626 79.90 15.14 38.50
N ASP A 627 79.34 15.53 37.36
CA ASP A 627 78.20 14.84 36.77
C ASP A 627 78.62 13.71 35.82
N SER A 628 77.64 12.97 35.30
CA SER A 628 77.86 11.82 34.42
C SER A 628 78.48 12.16 33.07
N ASP A 629 78.49 13.43 32.68
CA ASP A 629 79.14 13.93 31.47
C ASP A 629 80.58 14.39 31.77
N GLY A 630 81.00 14.33 33.04
CA GLY A 630 82.30 14.76 33.53
C GLY A 630 82.40 16.27 33.77
N GLU A 631 81.28 17.02 33.72
CA GLU A 631 81.28 18.45 33.99
C GLU A 631 81.35 18.72 35.50
N VAL A 632 82.12 19.76 35.86
CA VAL A 632 82.33 20.17 37.25
C VAL A 632 81.37 21.29 37.62
N HIS A 633 80.53 21.05 38.62
CA HIS A 633 79.59 22.03 39.15
C HIS A 633 79.99 22.46 40.56
N THR A 634 79.74 23.72 40.90
CA THR A 634 79.92 24.23 42.26
C THR A 634 78.57 24.28 42.96
N VAL A 635 78.47 23.65 44.14
CA VAL A 635 77.26 23.62 44.96
C VAL A 635 77.50 24.26 46.31
N ALA A 636 76.53 25.03 46.79
CA ALA A 636 76.60 25.64 48.12
C ALA A 636 76.36 24.59 49.20
N ILE A 637 77.19 24.59 50.24
CA ILE A 637 77.07 23.73 51.41
C ILE A 637 76.95 24.58 52.68
N THR A 638 76.27 24.03 53.68
CA THR A 638 76.10 24.67 54.98
C THR A 638 76.37 23.66 56.09
N TRP A 639 76.64 24.16 57.30
CA TRP A 639 77.01 23.34 58.45
C TRP A 639 76.04 23.62 59.61
N ASP A 640 75.57 22.58 60.31
CA ASP A 640 74.86 22.71 61.60
C ASP A 640 75.84 22.36 62.72
N VAL A 641 76.68 23.32 63.10
CA VAL A 641 77.55 23.21 64.27
C VAL A 641 76.97 24.10 65.35
N ARG A 642 76.60 23.51 66.49
CA ARG A 642 76.03 24.24 67.63
C ARG A 642 77.12 24.58 68.66
N PRO A 643 76.94 25.65 69.46
CA PRO A 643 77.95 26.05 70.44
C PRO A 643 78.37 24.93 71.40
N PHE A 644 77.42 24.12 71.89
CA PHE A 644 77.73 23.00 72.80
C PHE A 644 78.50 21.86 72.13
N GLN A 645 78.30 21.64 70.82
CA GLN A 645 79.09 20.66 70.06
C GLN A 645 80.51 21.18 69.94
N PHE A 646 80.67 22.45 69.57
CA PHE A 646 81.97 23.08 69.42
C PHE A 646 82.80 23.11 70.70
N THR A 647 82.18 23.35 71.87
CA THR A 647 82.87 23.30 73.16
C THR A 647 83.26 21.89 73.59
N SER A 648 82.52 20.87 73.13
CA SER A 648 82.79 19.47 73.44
C SER A 648 83.91 18.84 72.59
N TYR A 649 84.33 19.51 71.50
CA TYR A 649 85.39 18.99 70.63
C TYR A 649 86.72 18.92 71.37
N LYS A 650 87.47 17.84 71.14
CA LYS A 650 88.80 17.66 71.70
C LYS A 650 89.78 18.61 71.01
N LYS A 651 90.34 19.57 71.76
CA LYS A 651 91.30 20.58 71.29
C LYS A 651 92.54 20.58 72.19
N PRO A 652 93.76 20.39 71.66
CA PRO A 652 94.08 20.04 70.27
C PRO A 652 93.59 18.62 69.91
N GLY A 653 93.22 18.41 68.64
CA GLY A 653 92.65 17.15 68.17
C GLY A 653 91.93 17.26 66.82
N THR A 654 91.37 16.16 66.34
CA THR A 654 90.67 16.10 65.06
C THR A 654 89.19 15.79 65.26
N VAL A 655 88.33 16.48 64.51
CA VAL A 655 86.89 16.21 64.45
C VAL A 655 86.45 16.07 63.00
N SER A 656 85.47 15.21 62.74
CA SER A 656 84.81 15.12 61.45
C SER A 656 83.46 15.82 61.53
N LEU A 657 83.24 16.75 60.60
CA LEU A 657 81.94 17.38 60.38
C LEU A 657 81.29 16.82 59.12
N THR A 658 79.97 16.88 59.07
CA THR A 658 79.19 16.57 57.87
C THR A 658 78.33 17.77 57.53
N SER A 659 78.30 18.16 56.26
CA SER A 659 77.46 19.27 55.81
C SER A 659 75.97 18.92 55.97
N GLN A 660 75.11 19.93 55.99
CA GLN A 660 73.70 19.72 55.69
C GLN A 660 73.53 19.27 54.24
N PHE A 661 72.33 18.78 53.91
CA PHE A 661 72.03 18.40 52.53
C PHE A 661 72.10 19.61 51.60
N PHE A 662 72.99 19.55 50.62
CA PHE A 662 73.05 20.55 49.55
C PHE A 662 72.07 20.20 48.43
N LYS A 663 71.76 21.19 47.59
CA LYS A 663 70.91 21.01 46.40
C LYS A 663 71.78 20.86 45.16
N LEU A 664 71.41 19.93 44.29
CA LEU A 664 72.02 19.82 42.97
C LEU A 664 71.59 21.00 42.08
N PRO A 665 72.42 21.41 41.10
CA PRO A 665 72.01 22.29 40.01
C PRO A 665 70.74 21.77 39.33
N ILE A 666 69.97 22.65 38.70
CA ILE A 666 68.65 22.27 38.18
C ILE A 666 68.78 21.21 37.07
N GLU A 667 69.88 21.24 36.33
CA GLU A 667 70.28 20.37 35.23
C GLU A 667 70.92 19.02 35.63
N VAL A 668 71.27 18.78 36.90
CA VAL A 668 71.93 17.51 37.32
C VAL A 668 71.06 16.71 38.29
N SER A 669 70.53 15.56 37.88
CA SER A 669 69.73 14.68 38.74
C SER A 669 70.60 13.83 39.67
N ASN A 670 70.03 13.31 40.75
CA ASN A 670 70.78 12.36 41.59
C ASN A 670 71.02 11.03 40.83
N SER A 671 72.06 10.28 41.19
CA SER A 671 72.33 8.96 40.62
C SER A 671 71.28 7.92 41.04
N THR A 672 71.30 6.76 40.39
CA THR A 672 70.51 5.59 40.79
C THR A 672 71.46 4.42 41.09
N PRO A 673 71.61 3.97 42.35
CA PRO A 673 70.91 4.43 43.56
C PRO A 673 71.33 5.84 43.99
N ALA A 674 70.41 6.57 44.63
CA ALA A 674 70.61 7.95 45.05
C ALA A 674 71.79 8.09 46.03
N GLN A 675 72.70 9.00 45.71
CA GLN A 675 73.76 9.42 46.62
C GLN A 675 73.23 10.39 47.68
N ARG A 676 73.81 10.31 48.87
CA ARG A 676 73.49 11.24 49.97
C ARG A 676 74.17 12.59 49.68
N LEU A 677 73.38 13.65 49.50
CA LEU A 677 73.85 14.97 49.07
C LEU A 677 74.51 15.76 50.20
N GLU A 678 75.60 15.24 50.76
CA GLU A 678 76.38 15.88 51.82
C GLU A 678 77.86 15.61 51.60
N VAL A 679 78.71 16.39 52.27
CA VAL A 679 80.17 16.20 52.21
C VAL A 679 80.77 16.22 53.62
N GLY A 680 81.78 15.39 53.83
CA GLY A 680 82.56 15.36 55.07
C GLY A 680 83.70 16.36 55.06
N LEU A 681 83.97 16.98 56.21
CA LEU A 681 85.15 17.82 56.45
C LEU A 681 85.92 17.30 57.66
N GLN A 682 87.21 17.04 57.48
CA GLN A 682 88.12 16.81 58.60
C GLN A 682 88.65 18.15 59.09
N VAL A 683 88.48 18.42 60.39
CA VAL A 683 88.98 19.63 61.06
C VAL A 683 90.04 19.24 62.06
N VAL A 684 91.22 19.85 61.97
CA VAL A 684 92.33 19.66 62.89
C VAL A 684 92.50 20.94 63.72
N PHE A 685 92.33 20.81 65.04
CA PHE A 685 92.66 21.85 66.01
C PHE A 685 94.12 21.71 66.42
N ALA A 686 94.99 22.57 65.87
CA ALA A 686 96.42 22.57 66.13
C ALA A 686 96.73 23.16 67.52
N ALA A 687 97.68 22.57 68.25
CA ALA A 687 98.14 23.13 69.51
C ALA A 687 98.77 24.51 69.27
N PRO A 688 98.63 25.49 70.18
CA PRO A 688 99.37 26.74 70.07
C PRO A 688 100.87 26.42 70.08
N ASP A 689 101.61 26.96 69.12
CA ASP A 689 103.06 26.86 69.11
C ASP A 689 103.60 27.35 70.46
N ALA A 690 104.48 26.56 71.08
CA ALA A 690 105.15 26.98 72.32
C ALA A 690 105.95 28.25 72.02
N PRO A 691 105.85 29.32 72.85
CA PRO A 691 106.65 30.51 72.62
C PRO A 691 108.13 30.15 72.66
N ASP A 692 108.86 30.55 71.61
CA ASP A 692 110.31 30.46 71.54
C ASP A 692 110.93 30.96 72.85
N ALA A 693 111.81 30.13 73.43
CA ALA A 693 112.60 30.49 74.58
C ALA A 693 113.44 31.73 74.25
N VAL A 694 113.36 32.73 75.11
CA VAL A 694 114.21 33.91 75.13
C VAL A 694 115.67 33.47 75.29
N GLU A 695 116.53 33.80 74.32
CA GLU A 695 117.98 33.93 74.54
C GLU A 695 118.24 35.33 75.16
N GLU A 696 118.66 35.35 76.42
CA GLU A 696 119.60 36.33 76.99
C GLU A 696 120.85 35.47 77.34
N GLU A 697 122.11 35.83 77.11
CA GLU A 697 122.80 37.11 77.27
C GLU A 697 124.26 36.97 76.75
N GLU A 698 124.81 37.97 76.05
CA GLU A 698 126.05 38.70 76.42
C GLU A 698 126.44 39.75 75.33
N LEU A 699 125.98 40.99 75.57
CA LEU A 699 126.58 42.34 75.40
C LEU A 699 125.61 43.41 74.86
#